data_AF-A0A5D2EC90-F1
#
_entry.id   AF-A0A5D2EC90-F1
#
_cell.length_a   1.000
_cell.length_b   1.000
_cell.length_c   1.000
_cell.angle_alpha   90.00
_cell.angle_beta   90.00
_cell.angle_gamma   90.00
#
_symmetry.space_group_name_H-M   'P 1'
#
loop_
_entity.id
_entity.type
_entity.pdbx_description
1 polymer ?
#
loop_
_entity_poly.entity_id
_entity_poly.type
_entity_poly.pdbx_seq_one_letter_code
_entity_poly.pdbx_strand_id
1 'polypeptide(L)'
;MSSSRVFSGQMYGAQRSGAGTIRRIRLENFMCHSSLEIELGEWVNFITGQNGSGKSAILTALCIAFGCRARETQRASKLKEFIKTGCSYATVQVDIKNEGVDSFKPEIFGDTIIIERRISDTTSSTVLKDRQGRKVASRKEDLRELVEHFNIDVENPCVIMSQDKSREFLHSGNDRDKFKFFFKATLLQQVDELLQSIIKQLKDACALVDELEKLIRPAQLELSELQEKIENIKRVEQILQEVQLLRKKLAWSLVYDEDKRLQEQAKNIETLKKRIPTCQAKIDSTLDKLEKLLERLSKKKVQVASLVEKTSEVKRKKDELWDALCSARKEKLELEEEHRRGTKQIHKMRNDVRRLEEQARDIQDKHIRNTQAEESEIEEQIKELEYAVDNVQSLLSSLKDEENTLSEQISAEMDAMKKINDEINYYERKQREVHHQICELRLHQTNKVTAFGGDGVLRLLREIERHHKAFSMPPIGPIGAHVTLVNGDTWAPAVERAIGKMLNAFIVTNSEDACALRKCAREARYNFFPIVIQRFSRPRLIIPNHSLPQTSHPTTLSVLHSDNPTIYNVLVDVCKAERQVLVKDYNMGRAVAFDQRIPNMLEVFTLDGFKMFSRGSVQTVLPINKNLKIGRLRGSFGDQVKEFESHVSNIQQDIDQRKSRKRELEKKVQDFNRKLDNKKKRRLDVEREFMAKRMKLQDMQKSHAVDASLLPESTTNELLQEISDGKMVIKKKEALLEALKDRINEAEEKARTLKLSFEDLGESTKGEVEAFQKAEEELTEIEKEIHNAEANKLHYENIMNNKVLPQIKEAEAKYLELEKDRKESYKKASVICPESDIEALGDRDETTTEQLDAKLKRLNQRLMHESQQYSESIDDLRMLHQEKERRILRELHTYKAFRERLDACQKALDLRWKKFQRSASLLRRELTWQFNGHLGKKGISGHINVSYEEKTLSVEVKMPQDASSTIVRDTRGLSGGERSFSTLCFALALHDMTEAPFRAMDEFDVFMDAVSRKISLDTLVEFALAQGSQWIFITPHDISNVKNGERIKKQQMAAPRL
;
A
#
# COMPACT_ATOMS: atom_id res chain seq x y z
N MET A 1 45.85 -4.98 32.45
CA MET A 1 46.02 -6.25 31.73
C MET A 1 46.56 -5.94 30.34
N SER A 2 47.63 -6.65 29.99
CA SER A 2 48.44 -6.60 28.77
C SER A 2 47.67 -6.92 27.49
N SER A 3 48.25 -6.52 26.34
CA SER A 3 47.81 -6.68 24.93
C SER A 3 47.13 -5.41 24.40
N SER A 4 47.70 -4.63 23.48
CA SER A 4 48.44 -5.00 22.28
C SER A 4 49.29 -3.81 21.81
N ARG A 5 50.62 -3.98 21.80
CA ARG A 5 51.56 -3.08 21.13
C ARG A 5 51.91 -3.70 19.78
N VAL A 6 51.28 -3.24 18.70
CA VAL A 6 51.82 -3.34 17.33
C VAL A 6 51.31 -2.13 16.56
N PHE A 7 52.17 -1.12 16.40
CA PHE A 7 52.40 -0.34 15.18
C PHE A 7 53.31 0.86 15.55
N SER A 8 54.57 0.54 15.81
CA SER A 8 55.67 1.48 15.59
C SER A 8 56.67 0.76 14.72
N GLY A 9 56.29 0.56 13.46
CA GLY A 9 57.25 0.17 12.44
C GLY A 9 58.22 1.33 12.26
N GLN A 10 59.45 1.14 12.69
CA GLN A 10 60.59 1.94 12.26
C GLN A 10 60.59 1.98 10.73
N MET A 11 60.24 3.14 10.15
CA MET A 11 60.53 3.44 8.76
C MET A 11 62.04 3.65 8.62
N TYR A 12 62.76 2.57 8.33
CA TYR A 12 64.10 2.64 7.75
C TYR A 12 64.03 3.35 6.39
N GLY A 13 64.86 4.37 6.20
CA GLY A 13 65.20 4.95 4.90
C GLY A 13 64.50 6.27 4.58
N ALA A 14 65.17 7.38 4.86
CA ALA A 14 64.82 8.70 4.34
C ALA A 14 64.87 8.70 2.80
N GLN A 15 63.74 8.43 2.15
CA GLN A 15 63.60 8.57 0.70
C GLN A 15 62.22 9.17 0.37
N ARG A 16 62.06 10.48 0.57
CA ARG A 16 61.02 11.26 -0.12
C ARG A 16 61.57 12.63 -0.54
N SER A 17 61.87 12.76 -1.83
CA SER A 17 61.70 13.98 -2.61
C SER A 17 60.77 13.58 -3.76
N GLY A 18 59.47 13.75 -3.54
CA GLY A 18 58.41 13.35 -4.47
C GLY A 18 58.22 14.35 -5.62
N ALA A 19 57.47 13.93 -6.64
CA ALA A 19 56.96 14.81 -7.68
C ALA A 19 56.14 15.97 -7.07
N GLY A 20 56.14 17.14 -7.71
CA GLY A 20 55.42 18.34 -7.24
C GLY A 20 56.27 19.39 -6.51
N THR A 21 57.56 19.13 -6.26
CA THR A 21 58.49 20.12 -5.65
C THR A 21 58.92 21.18 -6.65
N ILE A 22 59.21 22.40 -6.17
CA ILE A 22 59.61 23.51 -7.04
C ILE A 22 61.12 23.46 -7.27
N ARG A 23 61.54 23.37 -8.53
CA ARG A 23 62.96 23.42 -8.91
C ARG A 23 63.45 24.85 -9.05
N ARG A 24 62.65 25.69 -9.71
CA ARG A 24 63.08 27.04 -10.09
C ARG A 24 61.91 27.99 -10.21
N ILE A 25 62.15 29.25 -9.86
CA ILE A 25 61.21 30.35 -10.01
C ILE A 25 61.91 31.44 -10.80
N ARG A 26 61.27 31.92 -11.86
CA ARG A 26 61.74 33.03 -12.69
C ARG A 26 60.67 34.11 -12.79
N LEU A 27 61.04 35.34 -12.45
CA LEU A 27 60.18 36.51 -12.48
C LEU A 27 60.74 37.52 -13.46
N GLU A 28 59.89 38.06 -14.33
CA GLU A 28 60.23 39.10 -15.29
C GLU A 28 59.23 40.25 -15.14
N ASN A 29 59.74 41.47 -14.96
CA ASN A 29 58.96 42.71 -14.78
C ASN A 29 57.83 42.58 -13.73
N PHE A 30 58.10 41.85 -12.65
CA PHE A 30 57.13 41.52 -11.61
C PHE A 30 57.46 42.24 -10.30
N MET A 31 56.54 43.06 -9.80
CA MET A 31 56.71 43.94 -8.65
C MET A 31 57.98 44.81 -8.76
N CYS A 32 58.96 44.63 -7.87
CA CYS A 32 60.22 45.38 -7.90
C CYS A 32 61.30 44.76 -8.80
N HIS A 33 61.08 43.53 -9.31
CA HIS A 33 62.10 42.77 -10.03
C HIS A 33 61.96 42.94 -11.55
N SER A 34 63.03 43.39 -12.22
CA SER A 34 63.09 43.38 -13.69
C SER A 34 63.33 41.96 -14.22
N SER A 35 64.29 41.24 -13.63
CA SER A 35 64.55 39.83 -13.88
C SER A 35 65.11 39.22 -12.59
N LEU A 36 64.44 38.20 -12.07
CA LEU A 36 64.88 37.44 -10.90
C LEU A 36 64.78 35.95 -11.23
N GLU A 37 65.83 35.19 -10.96
CA GLU A 37 65.85 33.74 -11.10
C GLU A 37 66.40 33.13 -9.80
N ILE A 38 65.65 32.20 -9.23
CA ILE A 38 65.99 31.51 -7.99
C ILE A 38 65.81 30.01 -8.20
N GLU A 39 66.87 29.26 -7.95
CA GLU A 39 66.85 27.81 -7.95
C GLU A 39 66.71 27.26 -6.54
N LEU A 40 65.76 26.37 -6.31
CA LEU A 40 65.50 25.78 -5.01
C LEU A 40 66.06 24.35 -4.96
N GLY A 41 66.65 23.99 -3.82
CA GLY A 41 67.03 22.62 -3.48
C GLY A 41 65.83 21.81 -3.02
N GLU A 42 65.98 20.49 -2.97
CA GLU A 42 64.86 19.55 -2.76
C GLU A 42 64.28 19.52 -1.34
N TRP A 43 65.02 20.04 -0.36
CA TRP A 43 64.67 19.96 1.06
C TRP A 43 64.48 21.37 1.62
N VAL A 44 65.43 21.89 2.40
CA VAL A 44 65.30 23.18 3.07
C VAL A 44 65.99 24.29 2.27
N ASN A 45 65.27 25.38 2.04
CA ASN A 45 65.73 26.56 1.31
C ASN A 45 65.58 27.79 2.18
N PHE A 46 66.66 28.51 2.43
CA PHE A 46 66.63 29.82 3.07
C PHE A 46 66.90 30.92 2.07
N ILE A 47 66.02 31.92 2.03
CA ILE A 47 66.15 33.10 1.19
C ILE A 47 66.22 34.32 2.12
N THR A 48 67.40 34.94 2.20
CA THR A 48 67.66 36.10 3.05
C THR A 48 67.91 37.36 2.24
N GLY A 49 67.85 38.53 2.88
CA GLY A 49 68.11 39.81 2.21
C GLY A 49 67.64 40.99 3.05
N GLN A 50 68.08 42.21 2.74
CA GLN A 50 67.64 43.41 3.46
C GLN A 50 66.14 43.69 3.25
N ASN A 51 65.52 44.41 4.17
CA ASN A 51 64.13 44.86 4.00
C ASN A 51 64.00 45.69 2.71
N GLY A 52 62.94 45.45 1.95
CA GLY A 52 62.74 46.09 0.64
C GLY A 52 63.41 45.40 -0.56
N SER A 53 64.22 44.36 -0.36
CA SER A 53 64.84 43.60 -1.48
C SER A 53 63.85 42.76 -2.32
N GLY A 54 62.54 42.81 -2.01
CA GLY A 54 61.50 42.10 -2.75
C GLY A 54 61.42 40.60 -2.48
N LYS A 55 61.79 40.14 -1.28
CA LYS A 55 61.76 38.71 -0.91
C LYS A 55 60.35 38.11 -0.96
N SER A 56 59.36 38.81 -0.40
CA SER A 56 57.95 38.41 -0.40
C SER A 56 57.33 38.35 -1.81
N ALA A 57 57.99 38.92 -2.83
CA ALA A 57 57.54 38.81 -4.22
C ALA A 57 57.60 37.35 -4.71
N ILE A 58 58.51 36.53 -4.17
CA ILE A 58 58.67 35.11 -4.52
C ILE A 58 57.43 34.32 -4.10
N LEU A 59 56.98 34.49 -2.86
CA LEU A 59 55.75 33.86 -2.35
C LEU A 59 54.52 34.33 -3.12
N THR A 60 54.44 35.63 -3.39
CA THR A 60 53.34 36.19 -4.17
C THR A 60 53.32 35.61 -5.58
N ALA A 61 54.48 35.45 -6.20
CA ALA A 61 54.61 34.82 -7.50
C ALA A 61 54.17 33.36 -7.49
N LEU A 62 54.52 32.58 -6.46
CA LEU A 62 54.03 31.20 -6.30
C LEU A 62 52.50 31.15 -6.21
N CYS A 63 51.88 31.97 -5.35
CA CYS A 63 50.42 32.03 -5.26
C CYS A 63 49.79 32.33 -6.62
N ILE A 64 50.32 33.31 -7.35
CA ILE A 64 49.80 33.70 -8.66
C ILE A 64 50.04 32.62 -9.72
N ALA A 65 51.19 31.94 -9.73
CA ALA A 65 51.47 30.85 -10.67
C ALA A 65 50.46 29.70 -10.53
N PHE A 66 50.13 29.31 -9.30
CA PHE A 66 49.20 28.22 -9.00
C PHE A 66 47.71 28.60 -9.03
N GLY A 67 47.38 29.83 -9.46
CA GLY A 67 45.98 30.20 -9.75
C GLY A 67 45.26 31.03 -8.68
N CYS A 68 45.93 31.41 -7.59
CA CYS A 68 45.37 32.25 -6.52
C CYS A 68 44.91 33.62 -7.06
N ARG A 69 43.85 34.21 -6.47
CA ARG A 69 43.37 35.54 -6.91
C ARG A 69 44.25 36.64 -6.33
N ALA A 70 44.37 37.76 -7.03
CA ALA A 70 45.17 38.90 -6.57
C ALA A 70 44.80 39.35 -5.15
N ARG A 71 43.49 39.49 -4.86
CA ARG A 71 42.98 39.89 -3.53
C ARG A 71 43.39 38.94 -2.40
N GLU A 72 43.46 37.64 -2.68
CA GLU A 72 43.78 36.61 -1.68
C GLU A 72 45.26 36.63 -1.28
N THR A 73 46.12 37.23 -2.12
CA THR A 73 47.53 37.46 -1.78
C THR A 73 47.74 38.61 -0.78
N GLN A 74 46.70 39.41 -0.50
CA GLN A 74 46.74 40.60 0.36
C GLN A 74 47.73 41.71 -0.07
N ARG A 75 48.43 41.55 -1.21
CA ARG A 75 49.41 42.52 -1.73
C ARG A 75 48.84 43.43 -2.82
N ALA A 76 47.83 42.99 -3.55
CA ALA A 76 47.22 43.76 -4.64
C ALA A 76 45.72 43.46 -4.80
N SER A 77 44.96 44.43 -5.32
CA SER A 77 43.53 44.27 -5.58
C SER A 77 43.26 43.65 -6.96
N LYS A 78 44.14 43.92 -7.94
CA LYS A 78 44.05 43.47 -9.34
C LYS A 78 45.40 42.92 -9.80
N LEU A 79 45.38 41.96 -10.74
CA LEU A 79 46.61 41.34 -11.26
C LEU A 79 47.57 42.33 -11.92
N LYS A 80 47.05 43.37 -12.58
CA LYS A 80 47.87 44.42 -13.23
C LYS A 80 48.79 45.17 -12.26
N GLU A 81 48.43 45.24 -10.98
CA GLU A 81 49.22 45.93 -9.95
C GLU A 81 50.51 45.15 -9.61
N PHE A 82 50.63 43.90 -10.04
CA PHE A 82 51.88 43.14 -9.94
C PHE A 82 52.87 43.43 -11.07
N ILE A 83 52.48 44.19 -12.09
CA ILE A 83 53.39 44.61 -13.16
C ILE A 83 54.31 45.69 -12.60
N LYS A 84 55.62 45.54 -12.81
CA LYS A 84 56.61 46.54 -12.42
C LYS A 84 56.27 47.88 -13.05
N THR A 85 56.36 48.95 -12.26
CA THR A 85 56.11 50.31 -12.73
C THR A 85 56.97 50.64 -13.95
N GLY A 86 56.33 51.12 -15.02
CA GLY A 86 56.98 51.42 -16.30
C GLY A 86 57.06 50.24 -17.29
N CYS A 87 56.57 49.05 -16.94
CA CYS A 87 56.50 47.89 -17.83
C CYS A 87 55.06 47.61 -18.32
N SER A 88 54.91 46.99 -19.48
CA SER A 88 53.60 46.65 -20.07
C SER A 88 53.12 45.21 -19.78
N TYR A 89 53.99 44.36 -19.25
CA TYR A 89 53.68 42.99 -18.89
C TYR A 89 54.57 42.52 -17.74
N ALA A 90 54.12 41.48 -17.04
CA ALA A 90 54.91 40.69 -16.10
C ALA A 90 54.78 39.20 -16.43
N THR A 91 55.85 38.45 -16.26
CA THR A 91 55.87 37.00 -16.47
C THR A 91 56.34 36.32 -15.19
N VAL A 92 55.57 35.33 -14.75
CA VAL A 92 55.94 34.43 -13.64
C VAL A 92 56.07 33.03 -14.20
N GLN A 93 57.24 32.42 -14.06
CA GLN A 93 57.51 31.06 -14.47
C GLN A 93 57.94 30.22 -13.25
N VAL A 94 57.32 29.06 -13.08
CA VAL A 94 57.61 28.10 -12.01
C VAL A 94 57.86 26.72 -12.62
N ASP A 95 59.04 26.17 -12.38
CA ASP A 95 59.43 24.85 -12.86
C ASP A 95 59.22 23.83 -11.73
N ILE A 96 58.41 22.80 -11.98
CA ILE A 96 58.00 21.78 -11.01
C ILE A 96 58.63 20.44 -11.40
N LYS A 97 59.19 19.74 -10.41
CA LYS A 97 59.73 18.38 -10.58
C LYS A 97 58.61 17.38 -10.85
N ASN A 98 58.71 16.63 -11.94
CA ASN A 98 57.71 15.64 -12.35
C ASN A 98 58.32 14.24 -12.45
N GLU A 99 59.04 13.83 -11.41
CA GLU A 99 59.80 12.58 -11.37
C GLU A 99 59.30 11.70 -10.23
N GLY A 100 59.28 10.38 -10.44
CA GLY A 100 58.90 9.40 -9.42
C GLY A 100 57.52 8.79 -9.65
N VAL A 101 57.06 8.01 -8.66
CA VAL A 101 55.84 7.18 -8.75
C VAL A 101 54.58 8.02 -8.94
N ASP A 102 54.57 9.25 -8.41
CA ASP A 102 53.43 10.18 -8.46
C ASP A 102 53.54 11.25 -9.58
N SER A 103 54.34 10.98 -10.62
CA SER A 103 54.47 11.90 -11.77
C SER A 103 53.13 12.14 -12.49
N PHE A 104 52.85 13.39 -12.82
CA PHE A 104 51.67 13.83 -13.56
C PHE A 104 51.93 13.72 -15.07
N LYS A 105 51.22 12.80 -15.74
CA LYS A 105 51.26 12.61 -17.20
C LYS A 105 52.70 12.65 -17.75
N PRO A 106 53.61 11.77 -17.28
CA PRO A 106 55.04 11.83 -17.61
C PRO A 106 55.32 11.69 -19.11
N GLU A 107 54.46 10.98 -19.85
CA GLU A 107 54.55 10.85 -21.31
C GLU A 107 54.37 12.19 -22.05
N ILE A 108 53.66 13.15 -21.46
CA ILE A 108 53.31 14.43 -22.08
C ILE A 108 54.27 15.53 -21.64
N PHE A 109 54.50 15.66 -20.32
CA PHE A 109 55.28 16.76 -19.76
C PHE A 109 56.77 16.41 -19.54
N GLY A 110 57.11 15.12 -19.49
CA GLY A 110 58.43 14.64 -19.11
C GLY A 110 58.74 14.90 -17.63
N ASP A 111 60.03 14.99 -17.30
CA ASP A 111 60.53 15.06 -15.93
C ASP A 111 60.32 16.42 -15.23
N THR A 112 59.85 17.44 -15.95
CA THR A 112 59.65 18.79 -15.40
C THR A 112 58.48 19.47 -16.09
N ILE A 113 57.58 20.04 -15.29
CA ILE A 113 56.44 20.81 -15.78
C ILE A 113 56.71 22.29 -15.53
N ILE A 114 56.60 23.11 -16.58
CA ILE A 114 56.83 24.54 -16.48
C ILE A 114 55.47 25.25 -16.51
N ILE A 115 55.14 25.94 -15.43
CA ILE A 115 53.95 26.81 -15.33
C ILE A 115 54.40 28.23 -15.66
N GLU A 116 53.91 28.78 -16.77
CA GLU A 116 54.14 30.18 -17.14
C GLU A 116 52.83 30.96 -17.06
N ARG A 117 52.82 32.02 -16.25
CA ARG A 117 51.71 32.96 -16.15
C ARG A 117 52.17 34.34 -16.62
N ARG A 118 51.59 34.80 -17.72
CA ARG A 118 51.84 36.12 -18.29
C ARG A 118 50.69 37.07 -17.96
N ILE A 119 51.01 38.20 -17.38
CA ILE A 119 50.08 39.24 -16.93
C ILE A 119 50.33 40.49 -17.77
N SER A 120 49.27 41.05 -18.33
CA SER A 120 49.25 42.34 -19.02
C SER A 120 48.17 43.23 -18.43
N ASP A 121 48.07 44.49 -18.86
CA ASP A 121 47.08 45.43 -18.33
C ASP A 121 45.62 44.98 -18.51
N THR A 122 45.34 44.25 -19.59
CA THR A 122 43.99 43.83 -19.97
C THR A 122 43.74 42.32 -19.84
N THR A 123 44.78 41.50 -19.99
CA THR A 123 44.65 40.03 -20.03
C THR A 123 45.66 39.32 -19.15
N SER A 124 45.28 38.16 -18.61
CA SER A 124 46.20 37.22 -17.98
C SER A 124 46.06 35.85 -18.62
N SER A 125 47.16 35.22 -18.99
CA SER A 125 47.18 33.88 -19.56
C SER A 125 48.08 32.97 -18.74
N THR A 126 47.67 31.72 -18.56
CA THR A 126 48.48 30.67 -17.94
C THR A 126 48.70 29.56 -18.95
N VAL A 127 49.95 29.13 -19.11
CA VAL A 127 50.38 28.12 -20.06
C VAL A 127 51.20 27.07 -19.32
N LEU A 128 50.85 25.80 -19.54
CA LEU A 128 51.63 24.65 -19.09
C LEU A 128 52.54 24.21 -20.23
N LYS A 129 53.84 24.11 -19.95
CA LYS A 129 54.87 23.69 -20.91
C LYS A 129 55.58 22.42 -20.43
N ASP A 130 56.09 21.65 -21.38
CA ASP A 130 56.93 20.47 -21.11
C ASP A 130 58.37 20.86 -20.73
N ARG A 131 59.22 19.87 -20.44
CA ARG A 131 60.66 20.06 -20.15
C ARG A 131 61.42 20.86 -21.23
N GLN A 132 60.96 20.85 -22.48
CA GLN A 132 61.60 21.54 -23.61
C GLN A 132 61.03 22.96 -23.81
N GLY A 133 60.08 23.39 -22.99
CA GLY A 133 59.42 24.69 -23.10
C GLY A 133 58.31 24.75 -24.16
N ARG A 134 57.88 23.61 -24.70
CA ARG A 134 56.78 23.54 -25.68
C ARG A 134 55.45 23.65 -24.96
N LYS A 135 54.55 24.47 -25.51
CA LYS A 135 53.19 24.65 -24.98
C LYS A 135 52.38 23.36 -25.13
N VAL A 136 51.94 22.78 -24.01
CA VAL A 136 51.11 21.58 -23.95
C VAL A 136 49.64 21.94 -23.68
N ALA A 137 49.39 22.83 -22.73
CA ALA A 137 48.05 23.16 -22.27
C ALA A 137 47.91 24.64 -21.91
N SER A 138 46.69 25.17 -21.95
CA SER A 138 46.42 26.55 -21.51
C SER A 138 45.02 26.78 -20.97
N ARG A 139 44.21 25.73 -20.73
CA ARG A 139 42.92 25.91 -20.08
C ARG A 139 43.12 26.01 -18.58
N LYS A 140 42.20 26.72 -17.92
CA LYS A 140 42.23 26.88 -16.46
C LYS A 140 42.00 25.54 -15.76
N GLU A 141 41.20 24.67 -16.37
CA GLU A 141 40.92 23.32 -15.91
C GLU A 141 42.18 22.44 -15.92
N ASP A 142 43.07 22.60 -16.91
CA ASP A 142 44.33 21.84 -17.00
C ASP A 142 45.26 22.18 -15.81
N LEU A 143 45.31 23.47 -15.43
CA LEU A 143 46.05 23.92 -14.24
C LEU A 143 45.41 23.36 -12.96
N ARG A 144 44.07 23.35 -12.88
CA ARG A 144 43.36 22.80 -11.72
C ARG A 144 43.64 21.31 -11.54
N GLU A 145 43.61 20.54 -12.62
CA GLU A 145 43.94 19.11 -12.61
C GLU A 145 45.36 18.86 -12.08
N LEU A 146 46.33 19.66 -12.52
CA LEU A 146 47.71 19.58 -12.03
C LEU A 146 47.81 19.92 -10.54
N VAL A 147 47.14 20.99 -10.10
CA VAL A 147 47.13 21.44 -8.72
C VAL A 147 46.47 20.40 -7.80
N GLU A 148 45.37 19.79 -8.23
CA GLU A 148 44.68 18.71 -7.51
C GLU A 148 45.54 17.44 -7.45
N HIS A 149 46.21 17.07 -8.56
CA HIS A 149 47.07 15.88 -8.62
C HIS A 149 48.23 15.95 -7.62
N PHE A 150 48.91 17.10 -7.53
CA PHE A 150 50.01 17.29 -6.58
C PHE A 150 49.57 17.77 -5.19
N ASN A 151 48.27 17.94 -4.96
CA ASN A 151 47.71 18.46 -3.71
C ASN A 151 48.32 19.82 -3.29
N ILE A 152 48.41 20.78 -4.23
CA ILE A 152 49.02 22.10 -4.01
C ILE A 152 47.94 23.12 -3.63
N ASP A 153 47.61 23.25 -2.34
CA ASP A 153 46.70 24.31 -1.88
C ASP A 153 47.48 25.56 -1.43
N VAL A 154 47.76 26.48 -2.35
CA VAL A 154 48.44 27.76 -2.05
C VAL A 154 47.61 28.73 -1.21
N GLU A 155 46.29 28.53 -1.10
CA GLU A 155 45.45 29.36 -0.25
C GLU A 155 45.50 28.92 1.22
N ASN A 156 45.84 27.65 1.46
CA ASN A 156 46.03 27.09 2.78
C ASN A 156 47.23 27.77 3.48
N PRO A 157 47.01 28.44 4.63
CA PRO A 157 48.07 29.11 5.38
C PRO A 157 49.19 28.17 5.86
N CYS A 158 48.93 26.86 5.98
CA CYS A 158 49.93 25.85 6.34
C CYS A 158 50.80 25.42 5.14
N VAL A 159 50.46 25.83 3.91
CA VAL A 159 51.28 25.60 2.71
C VAL A 159 52.04 26.88 2.38
N ILE A 160 51.35 28.02 2.29
CA ILE A 160 51.98 29.34 2.12
C ILE A 160 51.56 30.25 3.28
N MET A 161 52.52 30.51 4.16
CA MET A 161 52.36 31.41 5.30
C MET A 161 53.01 32.76 4.98
N SER A 162 52.19 33.76 4.63
CA SER A 162 52.63 35.14 4.46
C SER A 162 52.85 35.85 5.80
N GLN A 163 53.60 36.94 5.80
CA GLN A 163 53.85 37.80 6.97
C GLN A 163 52.57 38.23 7.73
N ASP A 164 51.52 38.66 7.00
CA ASP A 164 50.29 39.13 7.64
C ASP A 164 49.49 37.97 8.26
N LYS A 165 49.34 36.86 7.51
CA LYS A 165 48.76 35.60 8.03
C LYS A 165 49.53 35.06 9.23
N SER A 166 50.86 35.14 9.25
CA SER A 166 51.66 34.69 10.39
C SER A 166 51.45 35.59 11.60
N ARG A 167 51.30 36.92 11.43
CA ARG A 167 50.93 37.83 12.52
C ARG A 167 49.54 37.53 13.09
N GLU A 168 48.54 37.44 12.21
CA GLU A 168 47.14 37.13 12.57
C GLU A 168 47.04 35.80 13.30
N PHE A 169 47.78 34.80 12.84
CA PHE A 169 47.73 33.45 13.38
C PHE A 169 48.60 33.25 14.63
N LEU A 170 49.87 33.70 14.60
CA LEU A 170 50.85 33.39 15.64
C LEU A 170 50.81 34.35 16.84
N HIS A 171 50.36 35.59 16.65
CA HIS A 171 50.54 36.66 17.65
C HIS A 171 49.27 37.42 18.05
N SER A 172 48.22 37.49 17.21
CA SER A 172 47.03 38.30 17.50
C SER A 172 45.67 37.62 17.35
N GLY A 173 45.62 36.32 17.02
CA GLY A 173 44.37 35.62 16.68
C GLY A 173 43.46 35.36 17.87
N ASN A 174 42.17 35.70 17.73
CA ASN A 174 41.14 35.26 18.66
C ASN A 174 40.82 33.77 18.47
N ASP A 175 40.16 33.14 19.43
CA ASP A 175 39.85 31.69 19.36
C ASP A 175 38.99 31.30 18.14
N ARG A 176 38.19 32.23 17.62
CA ARG A 176 37.44 32.05 16.35
C ARG A 176 38.36 32.04 15.13
N ASP A 177 39.36 32.90 15.11
CA ASP A 177 40.31 32.97 14.00
C ASP A 177 41.16 31.69 14.00
N LYS A 178 41.68 31.27 15.16
CA LYS A 178 42.39 29.99 15.31
C LYS A 178 41.55 28.81 14.82
N PHE A 179 40.25 28.78 15.12
CA PHE A 179 39.33 27.76 14.61
C PHE A 179 39.22 27.82 13.09
N LYS A 180 39.00 29.00 12.51
CA LYS A 180 38.89 29.19 11.06
C LYS A 180 40.16 28.74 10.34
N PHE A 181 41.33 29.05 10.91
CA PHE A 181 42.62 28.58 10.41
C PHE A 181 42.73 27.06 10.47
N PHE A 182 42.44 26.44 11.62
CA PHE A 182 42.43 24.97 11.76
C PHE A 182 41.47 24.30 10.78
N PHE A 183 40.24 24.83 10.67
CA PHE A 183 39.18 24.28 9.83
C PHE A 183 39.50 24.39 8.33
N LYS A 184 40.19 25.46 7.92
CA LYS A 184 40.72 25.60 6.56
C LYS A 184 41.95 24.71 6.33
N ALA A 185 42.89 24.70 7.28
CA ALA A 185 44.16 23.95 7.16
C ALA A 185 43.96 22.44 7.04
N THR A 186 43.00 21.90 7.80
CA THR A 186 42.62 20.47 7.76
C THR A 186 41.67 20.10 6.62
N LEU A 187 41.37 21.03 5.72
CA LEU A 187 40.41 20.89 4.60
C LEU A 187 38.97 20.56 5.02
N LEU A 188 38.66 20.58 6.32
CA LEU A 188 37.33 20.32 6.84
C LEU A 188 36.32 21.35 6.32
N GLN A 189 36.73 22.60 6.13
CA GLN A 189 35.89 23.64 5.54
C GLN A 189 35.40 23.29 4.14
N GLN A 190 36.29 22.84 3.26
CA GLN A 190 35.93 22.51 1.88
C GLN A 190 34.95 21.33 1.84
N VAL A 191 35.17 20.32 2.68
CA VAL A 191 34.28 19.16 2.78
C VAL A 191 32.91 19.56 3.34
N ASP A 192 32.85 20.40 4.37
CA ASP A 192 31.59 20.91 4.92
C ASP A 192 30.78 21.68 3.88
N GLU A 193 31.41 22.63 3.17
CA GLU A 193 30.78 23.42 2.11
C GLU A 193 30.24 22.54 0.97
N LEU A 194 31.00 21.51 0.55
CA LEU A 194 30.55 20.53 -0.45
C LEU A 194 29.36 19.70 0.05
N LEU A 195 29.41 19.22 1.28
CA LEU A 195 28.30 18.45 1.87
C LEU A 195 27.04 19.31 1.99
N GLN A 196 27.15 20.57 2.42
CA GLN A 196 26.05 21.53 2.47
C GLN A 196 25.46 21.82 1.08
N SER A 197 26.32 21.97 0.07
CA SER A 197 25.88 22.14 -1.33
C SER A 197 25.07 20.93 -1.82
N ILE A 198 25.54 19.72 -1.53
CA ILE A 198 24.83 18.48 -1.86
C ILE A 198 23.49 18.38 -1.12
N ILE A 199 23.44 18.76 0.16
CA ILE A 199 22.19 18.80 0.94
C ILE A 199 21.17 19.71 0.25
N LYS A 200 21.59 20.90 -0.19
CA LYS A 200 20.71 21.85 -0.89
C LYS A 200 20.22 21.26 -2.22
N GLN A 201 21.12 20.75 -3.06
CA GLN A 201 20.75 20.14 -4.35
C GLN A 201 19.78 18.96 -4.19
N LEU A 202 19.96 18.15 -3.15
CA LEU A 202 19.09 17.01 -2.87
C LEU A 202 17.70 17.46 -2.41
N LYS A 203 17.62 18.50 -1.56
CA LYS A 203 16.34 19.13 -1.18
C LYS A 203 15.59 19.67 -2.39
N ASP A 204 16.28 20.40 -3.27
CA ASP A 204 15.69 20.98 -4.48
C ASP A 204 15.18 19.85 -5.43
N ALA A 205 15.95 18.77 -5.57
CA ALA A 205 15.56 17.62 -6.38
C ALA A 205 14.36 16.84 -5.80
N CYS A 206 14.31 16.66 -4.47
CA CYS A 206 13.15 16.06 -3.80
C CYS A 206 11.89 16.91 -3.99
N ALA A 207 11.99 18.24 -3.85
CA ALA A 207 10.87 19.15 -4.05
C ALA A 207 10.33 19.07 -5.49
N LEU A 208 11.22 18.99 -6.49
CA LEU A 208 10.83 18.81 -7.89
C LEU A 208 10.08 17.50 -8.13
N VAL A 209 10.55 16.38 -7.55
CA VAL A 209 9.85 15.09 -7.67
C VAL A 209 8.48 15.14 -6.99
N ASP A 210 8.35 15.80 -5.84
CA ASP A 210 7.06 15.98 -5.16
C ASP A 210 6.08 16.81 -5.99
N GLU A 211 6.55 17.84 -6.71
CA GLU A 211 5.73 18.60 -7.65
C GLU A 211 5.28 17.76 -8.85
N LEU A 212 6.19 16.97 -9.44
CA LEU A 212 5.87 16.07 -10.55
C LEU A 212 4.84 15.01 -10.14
N GLU A 213 4.95 14.43 -8.94
CA GLU A 213 3.96 13.50 -8.39
C GLU A 213 2.59 14.16 -8.19
N LYS A 214 2.54 15.43 -7.78
CA LYS A 214 1.27 16.18 -7.68
C LYS A 214 0.61 16.38 -9.04
N LEU A 215 1.39 16.64 -10.09
CA LEU A 215 0.87 16.82 -11.46
C LEU A 215 0.23 15.55 -12.05
N ILE A 216 0.52 14.35 -11.52
CA ILE A 216 -0.13 13.10 -11.95
C ILE A 216 -1.54 12.94 -11.36
N ARG A 217 -1.85 13.55 -10.21
CA ARG A 217 -3.14 13.35 -9.52
C ARG A 217 -4.36 13.69 -10.39
N PRO A 218 -4.40 14.80 -11.14
CA PRO A 218 -5.51 15.09 -12.06
C PRO A 218 -5.68 14.00 -13.11
N ALA A 219 -4.59 13.50 -13.70
CA ALA A 219 -4.64 12.43 -14.69
C ALA A 219 -5.15 11.10 -14.10
N GLN A 220 -4.85 10.80 -12.84
CA GLN A 220 -5.43 9.67 -12.12
C GLN A 220 -6.93 9.83 -11.88
N LEU A 221 -7.38 11.05 -11.59
CA LEU A 221 -8.79 11.36 -11.41
C LEU A 221 -9.56 11.15 -12.72
N GLU A 222 -9.05 11.68 -13.83
CA GLU A 222 -9.62 11.45 -15.17
C GLU A 222 -9.66 9.96 -15.55
N LEU A 223 -8.65 9.17 -15.15
CA LEU A 223 -8.67 7.72 -15.36
C LEU A 223 -9.81 7.06 -14.58
N SER A 224 -10.00 7.46 -13.31
CA SER A 224 -11.08 6.93 -12.47
C SER A 224 -12.47 7.29 -13.01
N GLU A 225 -12.64 8.50 -13.54
CA GLU A 225 -13.88 8.92 -14.22
C GLU A 225 -14.14 8.09 -15.48
N LEU A 226 -13.12 7.82 -16.30
CA LEU A 226 -13.24 6.93 -17.46
C LEU A 226 -13.59 5.50 -17.06
N GLN A 227 -13.01 5.00 -15.96
CA GLN A 227 -13.31 3.67 -15.45
C GLN A 227 -14.77 3.56 -14.97
N GLU A 228 -15.27 4.58 -14.27
CA GLU A 228 -16.67 4.66 -13.85
C GLU A 228 -17.61 4.70 -15.06
N LYS A 229 -17.29 5.49 -16.08
CA LYS A 229 -18.03 5.52 -17.35
C LYS A 229 -18.09 4.14 -17.99
N ILE A 230 -16.96 3.44 -18.11
CA ILE A 230 -16.91 2.09 -18.70
C ILE A 230 -17.78 1.11 -17.90
N GLU A 231 -17.72 1.17 -16.56
CA GLU A 231 -18.51 0.27 -15.71
C GLU A 231 -20.01 0.57 -15.80
N ASN A 232 -20.40 1.84 -15.92
CA ASN A 232 -21.78 2.21 -16.14
C ASN A 232 -22.30 1.68 -17.48
N ILE A 233 -21.53 1.78 -18.57
CA ILE A 233 -22.00 1.24 -19.87
C ILE A 233 -22.05 -0.31 -19.85
N LYS A 234 -21.14 -0.99 -19.14
CA LYS A 234 -21.25 -2.45 -18.93
C LYS A 234 -22.54 -2.83 -18.20
N ARG A 235 -22.98 -2.03 -17.21
CA ARG A 235 -24.26 -2.26 -16.53
C ARG A 235 -25.43 -2.11 -17.51
N VAL A 236 -25.36 -1.16 -18.43
CA VAL A 236 -26.35 -1.01 -19.51
C VAL A 236 -26.36 -2.26 -20.41
N GLU A 237 -25.20 -2.80 -20.79
CA GLU A 237 -25.11 -4.07 -21.55
C GLU A 237 -25.71 -5.25 -20.79
N GLN A 238 -25.47 -5.35 -19.47
CA GLN A 238 -26.05 -6.39 -18.62
C GLN A 238 -27.58 -6.27 -18.55
N ILE A 239 -28.11 -5.06 -18.36
CA ILE A 239 -29.55 -4.81 -18.38
C ILE A 239 -30.13 -5.18 -19.75
N LEU A 240 -29.41 -4.90 -20.85
CA LEU A 240 -29.83 -5.29 -22.20
C LEU A 240 -29.91 -6.82 -22.36
N GLN A 241 -28.91 -7.55 -21.87
CA GLN A 241 -28.91 -9.01 -21.86
C GLN A 241 -30.03 -9.58 -20.99
N GLU A 242 -30.28 -9.01 -19.81
CA GLU A 242 -31.39 -9.39 -18.94
C GLU A 242 -32.75 -9.14 -19.60
N VAL A 243 -32.92 -8.00 -20.29
CA VAL A 243 -34.13 -7.69 -21.06
C VAL A 243 -34.35 -8.71 -22.16
N GLN A 244 -33.29 -9.09 -22.89
CA GLN A 244 -33.38 -10.14 -23.92
C GLN A 244 -33.75 -11.49 -23.31
N LEU A 245 -33.16 -11.87 -22.18
CA LEU A 245 -33.48 -13.10 -21.47
C LEU A 245 -34.94 -13.11 -20.97
N LEU A 246 -35.40 -12.02 -20.37
CA LEU A 246 -36.78 -11.87 -19.90
C LEU A 246 -37.79 -11.88 -21.06
N ARG A 247 -37.46 -11.30 -22.22
CA ARG A 247 -38.27 -11.40 -23.43
C ARG A 247 -38.45 -12.86 -23.87
N LYS A 248 -37.36 -13.63 -23.86
CA LYS A 248 -37.40 -15.07 -24.16
C LYS A 248 -38.25 -15.83 -23.14
N LYS A 249 -38.04 -15.60 -21.84
CA LYS A 249 -38.82 -16.23 -20.75
C LYS A 249 -40.32 -15.90 -20.84
N LEU A 250 -40.67 -14.63 -21.10
CA LEU A 250 -42.07 -14.19 -21.24
C LEU A 250 -42.78 -14.84 -22.43
N ALA A 251 -42.08 -15.01 -23.55
CA ALA A 251 -42.66 -15.63 -24.75
C ALA A 251 -43.11 -17.08 -24.49
N TRP A 252 -42.32 -17.84 -23.72
CA TRP A 252 -42.62 -19.24 -23.40
C TRP A 252 -43.54 -19.40 -22.18
N SER A 253 -43.52 -18.48 -21.21
CA SER A 253 -44.47 -18.54 -20.08
C SER A 253 -45.93 -18.41 -20.53
N LEU A 254 -46.21 -17.65 -21.59
CA LEU A 254 -47.54 -17.60 -22.21
C LEU A 254 -47.98 -18.98 -22.76
N VAL A 255 -47.06 -19.75 -23.32
CA VAL A 255 -47.36 -21.11 -23.81
C VAL A 255 -47.64 -22.06 -22.63
N TYR A 256 -46.85 -21.95 -21.55
CA TYR A 256 -47.04 -22.77 -20.36
C TYR A 256 -48.32 -22.44 -19.57
N ASP A 257 -48.74 -21.17 -19.52
CA ASP A 257 -50.02 -20.77 -18.93
C ASP A 257 -51.20 -21.37 -19.71
N GLU A 258 -51.15 -21.40 -21.04
CA GLU A 258 -52.16 -22.07 -21.86
C GLU A 258 -52.13 -23.61 -21.69
N ASP A 259 -50.94 -24.21 -21.52
CA ASP A 259 -50.81 -25.64 -21.19
C ASP A 259 -51.42 -26.00 -19.84
N LYS A 260 -51.24 -25.14 -18.83
CA LYS A 260 -51.87 -25.31 -17.52
C LYS A 260 -53.39 -25.19 -17.62
N ARG A 261 -53.91 -24.21 -18.38
CA ARG A 261 -55.35 -24.06 -18.65
C ARG A 261 -55.93 -25.27 -19.37
N LEU A 262 -55.22 -25.83 -20.34
CA LEU A 262 -55.61 -27.07 -21.03
C LEU A 262 -55.66 -28.26 -20.06
N GLN A 263 -54.68 -28.40 -19.16
CA GLN A 263 -54.68 -29.46 -18.15
C GLN A 263 -55.84 -29.31 -17.15
N GLU A 264 -56.14 -28.09 -16.71
CA GLU A 264 -57.27 -27.80 -15.82
C GLU A 264 -58.61 -28.11 -16.50
N GLN A 265 -58.79 -27.71 -17.77
CA GLN A 265 -59.99 -28.05 -18.54
C GLN A 265 -60.10 -29.55 -18.84
N ALA A 266 -58.99 -30.24 -19.12
CA ALA A 266 -58.99 -31.69 -19.28
C ALA A 266 -59.45 -32.41 -18.00
N LYS A 267 -58.94 -31.98 -16.84
CA LYS A 267 -59.39 -32.49 -15.53
C LYS A 267 -60.87 -32.18 -15.30
N ASN A 268 -61.33 -30.98 -15.65
CA ASN A 268 -62.74 -30.60 -15.54
C ASN A 268 -63.64 -31.52 -16.37
N ILE A 269 -63.29 -31.76 -17.64
CA ILE A 269 -64.00 -32.70 -18.53
C ILE A 269 -64.03 -34.11 -17.92
N GLU A 270 -62.91 -34.58 -17.37
CA GLU A 270 -62.83 -35.91 -16.73
C GLU A 270 -63.76 -36.01 -15.51
N THR A 271 -63.77 -34.99 -14.64
CA THR A 271 -64.68 -34.95 -13.48
C THR A 271 -66.15 -34.89 -13.88
N LEU A 272 -66.49 -34.12 -14.93
CA LEU A 272 -67.85 -34.06 -15.46
C LEU A 272 -68.28 -35.39 -16.08
N LYS A 273 -67.39 -36.08 -16.81
CA LYS A 273 -67.65 -37.42 -17.38
C LYS A 273 -67.88 -38.47 -16.29
N LYS A 274 -67.20 -38.39 -15.14
CA LYS A 274 -67.45 -39.26 -13.97
C LYS A 274 -68.83 -39.07 -13.33
N ARG A 275 -69.53 -37.95 -13.58
CA ARG A 275 -70.89 -37.72 -13.06
C ARG A 275 -71.97 -38.48 -13.83
N ILE A 276 -71.72 -38.82 -15.10
CA ILE A 276 -72.64 -39.61 -15.94
C ILE A 276 -72.97 -40.97 -15.30
N PRO A 277 -72.00 -41.84 -14.96
CA PRO A 277 -72.29 -43.16 -14.37
C PRO A 277 -72.96 -43.04 -12.99
N THR A 278 -72.63 -42.01 -12.21
CA THR A 278 -73.26 -41.76 -10.91
C THR A 278 -74.75 -41.39 -11.05
N CYS A 279 -75.09 -40.58 -12.06
CA CYS A 279 -76.48 -40.25 -12.37
C CYS A 279 -77.24 -41.46 -12.91
N GLN A 280 -76.62 -42.26 -13.79
CA GLN A 280 -77.23 -43.47 -14.36
C GLN A 280 -77.54 -44.50 -13.27
N ALA A 281 -76.59 -44.80 -12.39
CA ALA A 281 -76.79 -45.74 -11.29
C ALA A 281 -77.94 -45.32 -10.34
N LYS A 282 -78.13 -44.02 -10.13
CA LYS A 282 -79.25 -43.50 -9.34
C LYS A 282 -80.60 -43.68 -10.04
N ILE A 283 -80.66 -43.44 -11.36
CA ILE A 283 -81.85 -43.65 -12.18
C ILE A 283 -82.27 -45.13 -12.12
N ASP A 284 -81.32 -46.05 -12.31
CA ASP A 284 -81.57 -47.49 -12.30
C ASP A 284 -82.05 -47.96 -10.92
N SER A 285 -81.46 -47.45 -9.83
CA SER A 285 -81.93 -47.73 -8.46
C SER A 285 -83.33 -47.19 -8.16
N THR A 286 -83.71 -46.01 -8.69
CA THR A 286 -85.08 -45.49 -8.54
C THR A 286 -86.11 -46.27 -9.33
N LEU A 287 -85.74 -46.84 -10.48
CA LEU A 287 -86.63 -47.68 -11.29
C LEU A 287 -87.02 -48.97 -10.56
N ASP A 288 -86.04 -49.67 -9.97
CA ASP A 288 -86.30 -50.89 -9.18
C ASP A 288 -87.18 -50.64 -7.96
N LYS A 289 -87.05 -49.45 -7.34
CA LYS A 289 -87.94 -49.02 -6.23
C LYS A 289 -89.36 -48.74 -6.71
N LEU A 290 -89.53 -48.11 -7.88
CA LEU A 290 -90.84 -47.80 -8.46
C LEU A 290 -91.66 -49.05 -8.75
N GLU A 291 -91.02 -50.07 -9.29
CA GLU A 291 -91.66 -51.35 -9.63
C GLU A 291 -92.25 -52.03 -8.39
N LYS A 292 -91.48 -52.06 -7.29
CA LYS A 292 -91.91 -52.62 -5.99
C LYS A 292 -93.05 -51.83 -5.33
N LEU A 293 -93.08 -50.50 -5.51
CA LEU A 293 -94.11 -49.63 -4.94
C LEU A 293 -95.44 -49.72 -5.70
N LEU A 294 -95.41 -49.79 -7.03
CA LEU A 294 -96.61 -49.96 -7.87
C LEU A 294 -97.37 -51.25 -7.54
N GLU A 295 -96.63 -52.32 -7.26
CA GLU A 295 -97.22 -53.61 -6.86
C GLU A 295 -97.92 -53.53 -5.49
N ARG A 296 -97.39 -52.73 -4.56
CA ARG A 296 -98.00 -52.45 -3.25
C ARG A 296 -99.26 -51.59 -3.34
N LEU A 297 -99.25 -50.59 -4.20
CA LEU A 297 -100.38 -49.66 -4.41
C LEU A 297 -101.63 -50.38 -4.91
N SER A 298 -101.48 -51.35 -5.83
CA SER A 298 -102.61 -52.12 -6.36
C SER A 298 -103.37 -52.90 -5.27
N LYS A 299 -102.66 -53.42 -4.26
CA LYS A 299 -103.25 -54.21 -3.16
C LYS A 299 -104.01 -53.34 -2.15
N LYS A 300 -103.55 -52.11 -1.89
CA LYS A 300 -104.15 -51.20 -0.91
C LYS A 300 -105.33 -50.39 -1.48
N LYS A 301 -105.34 -50.06 -2.79
CA LYS A 301 -106.48 -49.38 -3.45
C LYS A 301 -107.81 -50.13 -3.34
N VAL A 302 -107.77 -51.46 -3.36
CA VAL A 302 -108.96 -52.30 -3.18
C VAL A 302 -109.51 -52.21 -1.75
N GLN A 303 -108.67 -51.90 -0.76
CA GLN A 303 -109.01 -51.89 0.67
C GLN A 303 -109.63 -50.56 1.15
N VAL A 304 -109.30 -49.44 0.50
CA VAL A 304 -109.79 -48.09 0.88
C VAL A 304 -111.14 -47.75 0.23
N ALA A 305 -111.41 -48.27 -0.97
CA ALA A 305 -112.68 -48.02 -1.68
C ALA A 305 -113.94 -48.47 -0.90
N SER A 306 -113.82 -49.44 0.01
CA SER A 306 -114.94 -49.94 0.81
C SER A 306 -115.29 -49.11 2.05
N LEU A 307 -114.50 -48.07 2.40
CA LEU A 307 -114.66 -47.32 3.67
C LEU A 307 -115.04 -45.84 3.48
N VAL A 308 -115.06 -45.33 2.24
CA VAL A 308 -115.24 -43.90 1.90
C VAL A 308 -116.67 -43.37 2.13
N GLU A 309 -117.67 -44.26 2.21
CA GLU A 309 -119.09 -43.84 2.18
C GLU A 309 -119.67 -43.41 3.56
N LYS A 310 -118.90 -43.52 4.66
CA LYS A 310 -119.43 -43.34 6.04
C LYS A 310 -118.97 -42.09 6.81
N THR A 311 -118.10 -41.21 6.28
CA THR A 311 -117.39 -40.24 7.16
C THR A 311 -117.29 -38.79 6.63
N SER A 312 -118.24 -38.33 5.81
CA SER A 312 -118.21 -37.00 5.17
C SER A 312 -118.78 -35.82 6.00
N GLU A 313 -119.50 -36.05 7.11
CA GLU A 313 -120.16 -34.97 7.86
C GLU A 313 -119.34 -34.40 9.05
N VAL A 314 -118.30 -35.12 9.50
CA VAL A 314 -117.51 -34.75 10.69
C VAL A 314 -116.43 -33.69 10.37
N LYS A 315 -115.89 -33.63 9.15
CA LYS A 315 -114.84 -32.67 8.76
C LYS A 315 -115.31 -31.21 8.78
N ARG A 316 -116.57 -30.93 8.45
CA ARG A 316 -117.07 -29.56 8.25
C ARG A 316 -117.17 -28.71 9.54
N LYS A 317 -117.30 -29.33 10.71
CA LYS A 317 -117.42 -28.61 12.01
C LYS A 317 -116.07 -28.30 12.68
N LYS A 318 -114.97 -28.87 12.18
CA LYS A 318 -113.63 -28.68 12.75
C LYS A 318 -112.92 -27.42 12.21
N ASP A 319 -113.24 -27.00 10.98
CA ASP A 319 -112.56 -25.90 10.31
C ASP A 319 -113.02 -24.51 10.80
N GLU A 320 -114.30 -24.36 11.19
CA GLU A 320 -114.86 -23.07 11.67
C GLU A 320 -114.27 -22.59 13.02
N LEU A 321 -113.78 -23.51 13.86
CA LEU A 321 -113.18 -23.19 15.16
C LEU A 321 -111.69 -22.81 15.06
N TRP A 322 -111.00 -23.15 13.97
CA TRP A 322 -109.57 -22.88 13.78
C TRP A 322 -109.31 -21.42 13.35
N ASP A 323 -110.18 -20.87 12.50
CA ASP A 323 -110.04 -19.50 11.98
C ASP A 323 -110.21 -18.41 13.06
N ALA A 324 -110.99 -18.68 14.11
CA ALA A 324 -111.17 -17.78 15.24
C ALA A 324 -109.94 -17.67 16.16
N LEU A 325 -109.06 -18.69 16.20
CA LEU A 325 -107.86 -18.71 17.04
C LEU A 325 -106.70 -17.91 16.41
N CYS A 326 -106.64 -17.83 15.08
CA CYS A 326 -105.57 -17.16 14.35
C CYS A 326 -105.63 -15.63 14.39
N SER A 327 -106.82 -15.03 14.46
CA SER A 327 -107.00 -13.58 14.51
C SER A 327 -106.51 -12.96 15.82
N ALA A 328 -106.78 -13.60 16.97
CA ALA A 328 -106.37 -13.13 18.29
C ALA A 328 -104.85 -13.12 18.52
N ARG A 329 -104.09 -13.97 17.82
CA ARG A 329 -102.61 -14.02 17.94
C ARG A 329 -101.89 -12.89 17.20
N LYS A 330 -102.51 -12.31 16.17
CA LYS A 330 -101.88 -11.28 15.32
C LYS A 330 -101.83 -9.92 16.01
N GLU A 331 -102.85 -9.57 16.77
CA GLU A 331 -102.98 -8.29 17.49
C GLU A 331 -101.90 -8.10 18.58
N LYS A 332 -101.48 -9.19 19.24
CA LYS A 332 -100.40 -9.16 20.26
C LYS A 332 -99.05 -8.68 19.70
N LEU A 333 -98.67 -9.16 18.52
CA LEU A 333 -97.34 -8.97 17.94
C LEU A 333 -97.07 -7.50 17.53
N GLU A 334 -98.11 -6.76 17.13
CA GLU A 334 -97.96 -5.37 16.68
C GLU A 334 -97.66 -4.40 17.83
N LEU A 335 -98.19 -4.65 19.04
CA LEU A 335 -97.99 -3.81 20.22
C LEU A 335 -96.58 -3.93 20.83
N GLU A 336 -95.94 -5.10 20.73
CA GLU A 336 -94.56 -5.34 21.26
C GLU A 336 -93.48 -4.58 20.47
N GLU A 337 -93.70 -4.36 19.17
CA GLU A 337 -92.75 -3.70 18.25
C GLU A 337 -92.63 -2.17 18.49
N GLU A 338 -93.69 -1.55 19.02
CA GLU A 338 -93.80 -0.11 19.25
C GLU A 338 -93.10 0.31 20.57
N HIS A 339 -93.24 -0.50 21.62
CA HIS A 339 -92.55 -0.31 22.91
C HIS A 339 -91.01 -0.31 22.76
N ARG A 340 -90.45 -1.18 21.89
CA ARG A 340 -89.00 -1.32 21.67
C ARG A 340 -88.34 -0.07 21.05
N ARG A 341 -89.07 0.74 20.28
CA ARG A 341 -88.52 1.93 19.60
C ARG A 341 -88.34 3.12 20.56
N GLY A 342 -89.25 3.31 21.51
CA GLY A 342 -89.17 4.41 22.49
C GLY A 342 -87.97 4.28 23.44
N THR A 343 -87.60 3.06 23.84
CA THR A 343 -86.54 2.81 24.83
C THR A 343 -85.14 3.20 24.34
N LYS A 344 -84.85 3.08 23.03
CA LYS A 344 -83.53 3.40 22.46
C LYS A 344 -83.22 4.90 22.40
N GLN A 345 -84.24 5.77 22.33
CA GLN A 345 -84.04 7.22 22.16
C GLN A 345 -83.65 7.92 23.47
N ILE A 346 -84.13 7.43 24.62
CA ILE A 346 -83.83 7.96 25.96
C ILE A 346 -82.39 7.70 26.37
N HIS A 347 -81.83 6.55 25.98
CA HIS A 347 -80.47 6.15 26.35
C HIS A 347 -79.39 7.06 25.76
N LYS A 348 -79.63 7.65 24.58
CA LYS A 348 -78.68 8.53 23.88
C LYS A 348 -78.54 9.90 24.58
N MET A 349 -79.65 10.46 25.08
CA MET A 349 -79.68 11.77 25.75
C MET A 349 -79.01 11.77 27.14
N ARG A 350 -78.97 10.62 27.84
CA ARG A 350 -78.34 10.49 29.16
C ARG A 350 -76.80 10.54 29.14
N ASN A 351 -76.16 10.28 27.99
CA ASN A 351 -74.70 10.25 27.89
C ASN A 351 -74.09 11.64 27.66
N ASP A 352 -74.80 12.57 27.02
CA ASP A 352 -74.28 13.92 26.75
C ASP A 352 -74.29 14.83 28.00
N VAL A 353 -75.24 14.66 28.93
CA VAL A 353 -75.30 15.41 30.20
C VAL A 353 -74.14 15.07 31.14
N ARG A 354 -73.64 13.82 31.12
CA ARG A 354 -72.56 13.35 32.01
C ARG A 354 -71.19 13.97 31.67
N ARG A 355 -70.93 14.19 30.39
CA ARG A 355 -69.65 14.74 29.88
C ARG A 355 -69.44 16.20 30.30
N LEU A 356 -70.52 16.96 30.47
CA LEU A 356 -70.49 18.37 30.86
C LEU A 356 -70.27 18.57 32.38
N GLU A 357 -70.59 17.57 33.21
CA GLU A 357 -70.42 17.64 34.68
C GLU A 357 -68.98 17.36 35.16
N GLU A 358 -68.17 16.66 34.36
CA GLU A 358 -66.77 16.35 34.68
C GLU A 358 -65.84 17.55 34.46
N GLN A 359 -66.10 18.37 33.44
CA GLN A 359 -65.27 19.52 33.10
C GLN A 359 -65.38 20.69 34.10
N ALA A 360 -66.47 20.77 34.89
CA ALA A 360 -66.68 21.81 35.89
C ALA A 360 -65.95 21.54 37.23
N ARG A 361 -65.60 20.29 37.53
CA ARG A 361 -64.92 19.90 38.79
C ARG A 361 -63.41 20.13 38.75
N ASP A 362 -62.77 19.90 37.61
CA ASP A 362 -61.31 20.02 37.45
C ASP A 362 -60.77 21.47 37.55
N ILE A 363 -61.64 22.48 37.38
CA ILE A 363 -61.26 23.90 37.43
C ILE A 363 -61.25 24.43 38.87
N GLN A 364 -62.02 23.83 39.78
CA GLN A 364 -62.20 24.32 41.16
C GLN A 364 -61.08 23.86 42.11
N ASP A 365 -60.43 22.71 41.84
CA ASP A 365 -59.44 22.10 42.77
C ASP A 365 -58.02 22.69 42.68
N LYS A 366 -57.71 23.51 41.67
CA LYS A 366 -56.36 24.05 41.46
C LYS A 366 -56.03 25.35 42.20
N HIS A 367 -56.97 25.96 42.93
CA HIS A 367 -56.80 27.34 43.41
C HIS A 367 -56.55 27.54 44.92
N ILE A 368 -56.39 26.49 45.72
CA ILE A 368 -56.18 26.64 47.18
C ILE A 368 -54.97 25.81 47.64
N ARG A 369 -53.76 26.41 47.64
CA ARG A 369 -52.61 26.22 48.58
C ARG A 369 -51.26 26.55 47.92
N ASN A 370 -50.85 27.82 47.96
CA ASN A 370 -49.43 28.23 47.88
C ASN A 370 -49.13 29.08 49.13
N THR A 371 -48.15 28.67 49.95
CA THR A 371 -47.55 29.55 50.98
C THR A 371 -46.17 29.02 51.37
N GLN A 372 -45.12 29.76 50.98
CA GLN A 372 -43.77 29.98 51.58
C GLN A 372 -42.92 28.81 52.15
N ALA A 373 -43.47 27.62 52.42
CA ALA A 373 -42.71 26.43 52.84
C ALA A 373 -42.13 25.66 51.63
N GLU A 374 -42.76 25.74 50.47
CA GLU A 374 -42.29 25.07 49.24
C GLU A 374 -40.99 25.68 48.69
N GLU A 375 -40.74 26.99 48.87
CA GLU A 375 -39.52 27.63 48.37
C GLU A 375 -38.24 27.08 49.05
N SER A 376 -38.28 26.75 50.35
CA SER A 376 -37.14 26.16 51.07
C SER A 376 -36.95 24.66 50.79
N GLU A 377 -38.03 23.91 50.56
CA GLU A 377 -37.96 22.50 50.14
C GLU A 377 -37.44 22.37 48.70
N ILE A 378 -37.79 23.29 47.81
CA ILE A 378 -37.31 23.33 46.43
C ILE A 378 -35.80 23.63 46.37
N GLU A 379 -35.28 24.52 47.22
CA GLU A 379 -33.83 24.79 47.29
C GLU A 379 -33.01 23.59 47.82
N GLU A 380 -33.52 22.85 48.80
CA GLU A 380 -32.86 21.63 49.32
C GLU A 380 -32.88 20.51 48.27
N GLN A 381 -33.99 20.36 47.53
CA GLN A 381 -34.10 19.42 46.42
C GLN A 381 -33.18 19.78 45.24
N ILE A 382 -32.93 21.07 44.97
CA ILE A 382 -31.95 21.50 43.96
C ILE A 382 -30.54 21.04 44.36
N LYS A 383 -30.13 21.21 45.63
CA LYS A 383 -28.81 20.75 46.12
C LYS A 383 -28.65 19.23 46.09
N GLU A 384 -29.67 18.47 46.46
CA GLU A 384 -29.63 17.00 46.35
C GLU A 384 -29.51 16.54 44.89
N LEU A 385 -30.22 17.21 43.97
CA LEU A 385 -30.12 16.94 42.54
C LEU A 385 -28.74 17.30 41.97
N GLU A 386 -28.12 18.39 42.42
CA GLU A 386 -26.74 18.76 42.05
C GLU A 386 -25.74 17.67 42.48
N TYR A 387 -25.80 17.21 43.74
CA TYR A 387 -24.93 16.12 44.22
C TYR A 387 -25.16 14.80 43.46
N ALA A 388 -26.41 14.49 43.11
CA ALA A 388 -26.75 13.32 42.30
C ALA A 388 -26.23 13.42 40.86
N VAL A 389 -26.19 14.62 40.27
CA VAL A 389 -25.60 14.86 38.94
C VAL A 389 -24.08 14.66 38.97
N ASP A 390 -23.39 15.17 39.99
CA ASP A 390 -21.94 15.02 40.15
C ASP A 390 -21.51 13.55 40.34
N ASN A 391 -22.27 12.79 41.14
CA ASN A 391 -22.01 11.34 41.33
C ASN A 391 -22.14 10.57 40.01
N VAL A 392 -23.20 10.84 39.23
CA VAL A 392 -23.40 10.19 37.92
C VAL A 392 -22.32 10.64 36.92
N GLN A 393 -21.87 11.89 36.98
CA GLN A 393 -20.77 12.40 36.17
C GLN A 393 -19.45 11.66 36.47
N SER A 394 -19.15 11.40 37.75
CA SER A 394 -17.95 10.65 38.15
C SER A 394 -17.96 9.18 37.65
N LEU A 395 -19.13 8.54 37.69
CA LEU A 395 -19.33 7.18 37.16
C LEU A 395 -19.21 7.16 35.62
N LEU A 396 -19.67 8.21 34.95
CA LEU A 396 -19.55 8.35 33.51
C LEU A 396 -18.10 8.56 33.07
N SER A 397 -17.27 9.26 33.87
CA SER A 397 -15.83 9.35 33.62
C SER A 397 -15.12 8.00 33.80
N SER A 398 -15.40 7.24 34.86
CA SER A 398 -14.73 5.95 35.09
C SER A 398 -15.08 4.91 34.01
N LEU A 399 -16.32 4.89 33.52
CA LEU A 399 -16.72 4.03 32.40
C LEU A 399 -16.03 4.44 31.07
N LYS A 400 -15.78 5.73 30.85
CA LYS A 400 -15.01 6.20 29.68
C LYS A 400 -13.56 5.76 29.73
N ASP A 401 -12.94 5.78 30.92
CA ASP A 401 -11.55 5.31 31.09
C ASP A 401 -11.43 3.79 30.88
N GLU A 402 -12.41 3.02 31.36
CA GLU A 402 -12.49 1.57 31.09
C GLU A 402 -12.70 1.25 29.60
N GLU A 403 -13.48 2.07 28.86
CA GLU A 403 -13.60 1.94 27.40
C GLU A 403 -12.28 2.21 26.69
N ASN A 404 -11.56 3.25 27.11
CA ASN A 404 -10.27 3.61 26.52
C ASN A 404 -9.23 2.51 26.73
N THR A 405 -9.15 1.95 27.95
CA THR A 405 -8.22 0.83 28.24
C THR A 405 -8.54 -0.44 27.44
N LEU A 406 -9.83 -0.78 27.26
CA LEU A 406 -10.23 -1.90 26.41
C LEU A 406 -9.94 -1.64 24.92
N SER A 407 -10.11 -0.39 24.47
CA SER A 407 -9.78 0.02 23.10
C SER A 407 -8.27 -0.09 22.82
N GLU A 408 -7.43 0.30 23.79
CA GLU A 408 -5.96 0.14 23.72
C GLU A 408 -5.53 -1.35 23.72
N GLN A 409 -6.21 -2.21 24.49
CA GLN A 409 -5.95 -3.65 24.45
C GLN A 409 -6.34 -4.27 23.10
N ILE A 410 -7.46 -3.84 22.51
CA ILE A 410 -7.88 -4.29 21.16
C ILE A 410 -6.86 -3.86 20.11
N SER A 411 -6.38 -2.62 20.15
CA SER A 411 -5.39 -2.12 19.18
C SER A 411 -4.05 -2.87 19.30
N ALA A 412 -3.58 -3.13 20.51
CA ALA A 412 -2.35 -3.90 20.75
C ALA A 412 -2.43 -5.34 20.19
N GLU A 413 -3.57 -6.03 20.41
CA GLU A 413 -3.79 -7.38 19.89
C GLU A 413 -3.99 -7.39 18.36
N MET A 414 -4.62 -6.35 17.80
CA MET A 414 -4.72 -6.16 16.34
C MET A 414 -3.34 -5.96 15.68
N ASP A 415 -2.45 -5.19 16.31
CA ASP A 415 -1.09 -5.01 15.84
C ASP A 415 -0.27 -6.32 15.91
N ALA A 416 -0.47 -7.12 16.97
CA ALA A 416 0.13 -8.44 17.08
C ALA A 416 -0.38 -9.40 15.98
N MET A 417 -1.68 -9.38 15.67
CA MET A 417 -2.25 -10.13 14.55
C MET A 417 -1.67 -9.70 13.20
N LYS A 418 -1.49 -8.40 12.98
CA LYS A 418 -0.88 -7.87 11.74
C LYS A 418 0.54 -8.40 11.54
N LYS A 419 1.37 -8.38 12.59
CA LYS A 419 2.73 -8.93 12.56
C LYS A 419 2.74 -10.42 12.21
N ILE A 420 1.87 -11.22 12.84
CA ILE A 420 1.75 -12.66 12.53
C ILE A 420 1.26 -12.88 11.09
N ASN A 421 0.36 -12.04 10.58
CA ASN A 421 -0.11 -12.12 9.21
C ASN A 421 0.99 -11.81 8.19
N ASP A 422 1.85 -10.83 8.47
CA ASP A 422 3.01 -10.51 7.65
C ASP A 422 4.03 -11.66 7.65
N GLU A 423 4.24 -12.34 8.79
CA GLU A 423 5.05 -13.55 8.86
C GLU A 423 4.45 -14.70 8.03
N ILE A 424 3.14 -14.95 8.13
CA ILE A 424 2.45 -15.97 7.32
C ILE A 424 2.66 -15.69 5.83
N ASN A 425 2.46 -14.44 5.40
CA ASN A 425 2.67 -14.02 4.02
C ASN A 425 4.12 -14.25 3.56
N TYR A 426 5.10 -14.01 4.44
CA TYR A 426 6.51 -14.27 4.15
C TYR A 426 6.78 -15.77 3.94
N TYR A 427 6.30 -16.63 4.84
CA TYR A 427 6.49 -18.07 4.71
C TYR A 427 5.72 -18.66 3.52
N GLU A 428 4.53 -18.16 3.21
CA GLU A 428 3.78 -18.58 2.02
C GLU A 428 4.49 -18.18 0.71
N ARG A 429 5.15 -17.01 0.66
CA ARG A 429 6.02 -16.64 -0.48
C ARG A 429 7.19 -17.60 -0.60
N LYS A 430 7.88 -17.88 0.51
CA LYS A 430 9.02 -18.83 0.54
C LYS A 430 8.59 -20.23 0.11
N GLN A 431 7.42 -20.69 0.54
CA GLN A 431 6.86 -21.97 0.13
C GLN A 431 6.59 -22.01 -1.38
N ARG A 432 6.01 -20.95 -1.96
CA ARG A 432 5.81 -20.85 -3.41
C ARG A 432 7.12 -20.87 -4.18
N GLU A 433 8.16 -20.20 -3.69
CA GLU A 433 9.50 -20.21 -4.31
C GLU A 433 10.11 -21.61 -4.32
N VAL A 434 10.08 -22.32 -3.19
CA VAL A 434 10.61 -23.70 -3.11
C VAL A 434 9.76 -24.66 -3.96
N HIS A 435 8.43 -24.50 -3.96
CA HIS A 435 7.54 -25.31 -4.80
C HIS A 435 7.81 -25.08 -6.29
N HIS A 436 8.07 -23.83 -6.70
CA HIS A 436 8.48 -23.53 -8.06
C HIS A 436 9.80 -24.23 -8.43
N GLN A 437 10.79 -24.23 -7.51
CA GLN A 437 12.04 -24.95 -7.72
C GLN A 437 11.84 -26.46 -7.86
N ILE A 438 10.97 -27.08 -7.05
CA ILE A 438 10.61 -28.50 -7.18
C ILE A 438 10.00 -28.78 -8.54
N CYS A 439 9.06 -27.94 -9.00
CA CYS A 439 8.45 -28.07 -10.32
C CYS A 439 9.49 -27.95 -11.45
N GLU A 440 10.42 -27.00 -11.37
CA GLU A 440 11.50 -26.88 -12.35
C GLU A 440 12.41 -28.12 -12.35
N LEU A 441 12.80 -28.63 -11.18
CA LEU A 441 13.64 -29.83 -11.07
C LEU A 441 12.95 -31.08 -11.64
N ARG A 442 11.64 -31.26 -11.40
CA ARG A 442 10.84 -32.35 -11.98
C ARG A 442 10.73 -32.22 -13.50
N LEU A 443 10.60 -31.00 -14.03
CA LEU A 443 10.61 -30.75 -15.47
C LEU A 443 11.99 -31.04 -16.09
N HIS A 444 13.09 -30.76 -15.37
CA HIS A 444 14.45 -31.09 -15.83
C HIS A 444 14.73 -32.59 -15.81
N GLN A 445 14.11 -33.34 -14.89
CA GLN A 445 14.20 -34.80 -14.84
C GLN A 445 13.61 -35.47 -16.09
N THR A 446 12.57 -34.88 -16.70
CA THR A 446 11.90 -35.46 -17.88
C THR A 446 12.60 -35.15 -19.20
N ASN A 447 13.28 -34.00 -19.33
CA ASN A 447 13.99 -33.63 -20.56
C ASN A 447 15.19 -32.71 -20.28
N LYS A 448 16.41 -33.18 -20.56
CA LYS A 448 17.67 -32.44 -20.30
C LYS A 448 17.75 -31.08 -21.00
N VAL A 449 17.03 -30.89 -22.11
CA VAL A 449 17.04 -29.64 -22.88
C VAL A 449 16.30 -28.51 -22.15
N THR A 450 15.26 -28.82 -21.38
CA THR A 450 14.46 -27.80 -20.66
C THR A 450 15.26 -27.12 -19.54
N ALA A 451 16.33 -27.76 -19.05
CA ALA A 451 17.27 -27.17 -18.10
C ALA A 451 17.97 -25.92 -18.63
N PHE A 452 18.08 -25.78 -19.96
CA PHE A 452 18.85 -24.72 -20.62
C PHE A 452 17.98 -23.71 -21.37
N GLY A 453 16.82 -23.38 -20.81
CA GLY A 453 15.94 -22.30 -21.30
C GLY A 453 14.44 -22.58 -21.23
N GLY A 454 14.02 -23.61 -20.49
CA GLY A 454 12.63 -23.94 -20.23
C GLY A 454 11.87 -24.39 -21.49
N ASP A 455 10.55 -24.33 -21.42
CA ASP A 455 9.65 -24.77 -22.49
C ASP A 455 9.75 -23.92 -23.78
N GLY A 456 10.29 -22.70 -23.66
CA GLY A 456 10.57 -21.83 -24.80
C GLY A 456 11.61 -22.41 -25.76
N VAL A 457 12.61 -23.14 -25.24
CA VAL A 457 13.66 -23.76 -26.07
C VAL A 457 13.10 -24.90 -26.90
N LEU A 458 12.17 -25.70 -26.36
CA LEU A 458 11.53 -26.77 -27.13
C LEU A 458 10.75 -26.22 -28.32
N ARG A 459 10.07 -25.07 -28.14
CA ARG A 459 9.40 -24.37 -29.24
C ARG A 459 10.40 -23.85 -30.26
N LEU A 460 11.51 -23.26 -29.81
CA LEU A 460 12.56 -22.79 -30.71
C LEU A 460 13.17 -23.94 -31.53
N LEU A 461 13.47 -25.08 -30.92
CA LEU A 461 13.98 -26.25 -31.65
C LEU A 461 13.01 -26.73 -32.72
N ARG A 462 11.70 -26.76 -32.43
CA ARG A 462 10.67 -27.07 -33.43
C ARG A 462 10.63 -26.04 -34.58
N GLU A 463 10.77 -24.75 -34.28
CA GLU A 463 10.79 -23.71 -35.34
C GLU A 463 12.07 -23.77 -36.18
N ILE A 464 13.21 -24.15 -35.59
CA ILE A 464 14.46 -24.40 -36.31
C ILE A 464 14.30 -25.59 -37.26
N GLU A 465 13.69 -26.69 -36.80
CA GLU A 465 13.41 -27.87 -37.63
C GLU A 465 12.47 -27.52 -38.80
N ARG A 466 11.43 -26.70 -38.55
CA ARG A 466 10.52 -26.21 -39.60
C ARG A 466 11.24 -25.38 -40.66
N HIS A 467 12.16 -24.52 -40.24
CA HIS A 467 12.92 -23.62 -41.12
C HIS A 467 14.30 -24.16 -41.50
N HIS A 468 14.55 -25.48 -41.44
CA HIS A 468 15.87 -26.07 -41.68
C HIS A 468 16.53 -25.66 -43.00
N LYS A 469 15.74 -25.40 -44.06
CA LYS A 469 16.24 -24.96 -45.39
C LYS A 469 16.78 -23.52 -45.40
N ALA A 470 16.42 -22.71 -44.40
CA ALA A 470 16.90 -21.34 -44.27
C ALA A 470 18.29 -21.24 -43.64
N PHE A 471 18.84 -22.37 -43.17
CA PHE A 471 20.15 -22.46 -42.55
C PHE A 471 21.14 -23.15 -43.48
N SER A 472 22.37 -22.65 -43.54
CA SER A 472 23.46 -23.31 -44.26
C SER A 472 23.84 -24.66 -43.62
N MET A 473 23.86 -24.70 -42.29
CA MET A 473 23.92 -25.90 -41.46
C MET A 473 23.05 -25.70 -40.21
N PRO A 474 22.43 -26.77 -39.68
CA PRO A 474 21.55 -26.65 -38.52
C PRO A 474 22.30 -26.09 -37.31
N PRO A 475 21.73 -25.12 -36.58
CA PRO A 475 22.35 -24.54 -35.40
C PRO A 475 22.49 -25.59 -34.28
N ILE A 476 23.61 -25.56 -33.58
CA ILE A 476 23.91 -26.50 -32.48
C ILE A 476 23.63 -25.80 -31.15
N GLY A 477 22.67 -26.30 -30.38
CA GLY A 477 22.41 -25.79 -29.04
C GLY A 477 21.10 -26.32 -28.42
N PRO A 478 20.82 -25.97 -27.16
CA PRO A 478 21.67 -25.16 -26.26
C PRO A 478 22.94 -25.92 -25.83
N ILE A 479 24.08 -25.23 -25.71
CA ILE A 479 25.38 -25.85 -25.40
C ILE A 479 25.33 -26.79 -24.19
N GLY A 480 24.62 -26.41 -23.12
CA GLY A 480 24.53 -27.20 -21.89
C GLY A 480 23.89 -28.58 -22.07
N ALA A 481 23.05 -28.79 -23.09
CA ALA A 481 22.48 -30.09 -23.38
C ALA A 481 23.48 -31.08 -24.01
N HIS A 482 24.59 -30.57 -24.53
CA HIS A 482 25.63 -31.35 -25.22
C HIS A 482 26.93 -31.48 -24.40
N VAL A 483 26.85 -31.19 -23.10
CA VAL A 483 27.98 -31.21 -22.19
C VAL A 483 27.63 -32.05 -20.97
N THR A 484 28.55 -32.92 -20.57
CA THR A 484 28.42 -33.79 -19.40
C THR A 484 29.61 -33.61 -18.45
N LEU A 485 29.41 -33.88 -17.17
CA LEU A 485 30.46 -33.78 -16.15
C LEU A 485 31.21 -35.10 -16.01
N VAL A 486 32.53 -35.03 -16.06
CA VAL A 486 33.46 -36.14 -15.81
C VAL A 486 33.77 -36.17 -14.32
N ASN A 487 33.73 -37.37 -13.71
CA ASN A 487 34.02 -37.59 -12.28
C ASN A 487 33.01 -36.98 -11.29
N GLY A 488 31.71 -37.02 -11.64
CA GLY A 488 30.60 -36.82 -10.70
C GLY A 488 30.07 -35.39 -10.53
N ASP A 489 28.92 -35.27 -9.87
CA ASP A 489 28.12 -34.04 -9.72
C ASP A 489 28.73 -32.99 -8.77
N THR A 490 29.87 -33.30 -8.15
CA THR A 490 30.50 -32.47 -7.11
C THR A 490 30.79 -31.06 -7.61
N TRP A 491 31.34 -30.94 -8.82
CA TRP A 491 31.77 -29.67 -9.40
C TRP A 491 30.69 -28.91 -10.18
N ALA A 492 29.48 -29.48 -10.31
CA ALA A 492 28.41 -28.88 -11.11
C ALA A 492 28.12 -27.40 -10.74
N PRO A 493 28.02 -27.01 -9.45
CA PRO A 493 27.76 -25.61 -9.09
C PRO A 493 28.86 -24.65 -9.55
N ALA A 494 30.11 -25.05 -9.41
CA ALA A 494 31.26 -24.23 -9.79
C ALA A 494 31.37 -24.12 -11.31
N VAL A 495 31.15 -25.21 -12.05
CA VAL A 495 31.16 -25.24 -13.52
C VAL A 495 30.03 -24.39 -14.12
N GLU A 496 28.81 -24.50 -13.58
CA GLU A 496 27.67 -23.69 -14.05
C GLU A 496 27.88 -22.21 -13.80
N ARG A 497 28.57 -21.86 -12.71
CA ARG A 497 28.98 -20.49 -12.41
C ARG A 497 30.06 -19.99 -13.36
N ALA A 498 31.00 -20.86 -13.71
CA ALA A 498 32.14 -20.56 -14.58
C ALA A 498 31.72 -20.32 -16.03
N ILE A 499 30.84 -21.18 -16.58
CA ILE A 499 30.31 -21.02 -17.95
C ILE A 499 29.13 -20.03 -18.00
N GLY A 500 28.30 -20.02 -16.96
CA GLY A 500 27.20 -19.07 -16.80
C GLY A 500 26.12 -19.19 -17.90
N LYS A 501 25.84 -18.06 -18.56
CA LYS A 501 24.77 -17.95 -19.58
C LYS A 501 25.11 -18.67 -20.88
N MET A 502 26.39 -18.99 -21.11
CA MET A 502 26.84 -19.66 -22.33
C MET A 502 26.31 -21.10 -22.44
N LEU A 503 25.89 -21.70 -21.33
CA LEU A 503 25.16 -22.99 -21.35
C LEU A 503 23.83 -22.91 -22.12
N ASN A 504 23.22 -21.72 -22.25
CA ASN A 504 21.99 -21.53 -23.01
C ASN A 504 22.26 -21.08 -24.47
N ALA A 505 23.53 -21.02 -24.88
CA ALA A 505 23.89 -20.47 -26.18
C ALA A 505 23.63 -21.44 -27.33
N PHE A 506 23.40 -20.90 -28.51
CA PHE A 506 23.35 -21.64 -29.77
C PHE A 506 24.53 -21.27 -30.66
N ILE A 507 25.08 -22.24 -31.36
CA ILE A 507 26.23 -22.07 -32.25
C ILE A 507 25.73 -22.15 -33.69
N VAL A 508 26.11 -21.16 -34.51
CA VAL A 508 25.76 -21.05 -35.93
C VAL A 508 27.02 -20.90 -36.79
N THR A 509 26.92 -21.22 -38.07
CA THR A 509 28.10 -21.22 -38.96
C THR A 509 28.48 -19.84 -39.47
N ASN A 510 27.48 -19.00 -39.78
CA ASN A 510 27.67 -17.70 -40.39
C ASN A 510 26.70 -16.65 -39.83
N SER A 511 26.83 -15.40 -40.27
CA SER A 511 25.97 -14.29 -39.83
C SER A 511 24.54 -14.36 -40.39
N GLU A 512 24.31 -15.05 -41.50
CA GLU A 512 22.99 -15.22 -42.12
C GLU A 512 22.14 -16.20 -41.31
N ASP A 513 22.73 -17.34 -40.92
CA ASP A 513 22.17 -18.33 -40.00
C ASP A 513 21.87 -17.70 -38.64
N ALA A 514 22.71 -16.77 -38.15
CA ALA A 514 22.43 -16.02 -36.93
C ALA A 514 21.15 -15.17 -37.06
N CYS A 515 20.92 -14.57 -38.23
CA CYS A 515 19.70 -13.79 -38.51
C CYS A 515 18.47 -14.70 -38.62
N ALA A 516 18.59 -15.83 -39.32
CA ALA A 516 17.54 -16.84 -39.45
C ALA A 516 17.15 -17.42 -38.08
N LEU A 517 18.13 -17.70 -37.22
CA LEU A 517 17.90 -18.19 -35.86
C LEU A 517 17.17 -17.14 -35.01
N ARG A 518 17.53 -15.86 -35.15
CA ARG A 518 16.81 -14.75 -34.48
C ARG A 518 15.38 -14.59 -35.00
N LYS A 519 15.09 -14.94 -36.26
CA LYS A 519 13.73 -14.95 -36.80
C LYS A 519 12.90 -16.07 -36.16
N CYS A 520 13.43 -17.29 -36.15
CA CYS A 520 12.80 -18.45 -35.50
C CYS A 520 12.57 -18.18 -33.99
N ALA A 521 13.51 -17.53 -33.33
CA ALA A 521 13.40 -17.09 -31.93
C ALA A 521 12.21 -16.15 -31.68
N ARG A 522 11.95 -15.20 -32.59
CA ARG A 522 10.80 -14.28 -32.48
C ARG A 522 9.49 -15.03 -32.63
N GLU A 523 9.41 -15.97 -33.56
CA GLU A 523 8.22 -16.80 -33.80
C GLU A 523 7.94 -17.73 -32.60
N ALA A 524 9.00 -18.30 -32.01
CA ALA A 524 8.93 -19.13 -30.80
C ALA A 524 8.75 -18.33 -29.50
N ARG A 525 8.73 -16.99 -29.55
CA ARG A 525 8.72 -16.08 -28.37
C ARG A 525 9.87 -16.34 -27.39
N TYR A 526 11.04 -16.70 -27.89
CA TYR A 526 12.24 -16.98 -27.11
C TYR A 526 13.42 -16.10 -27.56
N ASN A 527 13.45 -14.83 -27.14
CA ASN A 527 14.36 -13.82 -27.71
C ASN A 527 15.68 -13.61 -26.95
N PHE A 528 15.87 -14.23 -25.79
CA PHE A 528 16.97 -13.90 -24.87
C PHE A 528 17.93 -15.08 -24.67
N PHE A 529 18.84 -15.30 -25.63
CA PHE A 529 19.93 -16.27 -25.50
C PHE A 529 21.17 -15.84 -26.32
N PRO A 530 22.39 -16.25 -25.92
CA PRO A 530 23.60 -15.94 -26.69
C PRO A 530 23.67 -16.75 -27.99
N ILE A 531 24.15 -16.12 -29.07
CA ILE A 531 24.45 -16.81 -30.34
C ILE A 531 25.95 -16.68 -30.59
N VAL A 532 26.61 -17.82 -30.84
CA VAL A 532 28.04 -17.88 -31.15
C VAL A 532 28.20 -18.25 -32.62
N ILE A 533 28.99 -17.47 -33.36
CA ILE A 533 29.28 -17.76 -34.76
C ILE A 533 30.63 -18.49 -34.82
N GLN A 534 30.63 -19.76 -35.20
CA GLN A 534 31.83 -20.58 -35.34
C GLN A 534 31.66 -21.57 -36.50
N ARG A 535 32.70 -21.72 -37.34
CA ARG A 535 32.68 -22.67 -38.45
C ARG A 535 32.76 -24.12 -37.95
N PHE A 536 31.79 -24.96 -38.30
CA PHE A 536 31.72 -26.36 -37.85
C PHE A 536 32.79 -27.26 -38.48
N SER A 537 33.48 -26.81 -39.54
CA SER A 537 34.55 -27.56 -40.21
C SER A 537 35.90 -27.55 -39.49
N ARG A 538 36.02 -26.85 -38.35
CA ARG A 538 37.27 -26.79 -37.58
C ARG A 538 37.48 -28.09 -36.78
N PRO A 539 38.66 -28.73 -36.87
CA PRO A 539 38.97 -29.89 -36.04
C PRO A 539 39.01 -29.50 -34.55
N ARG A 540 38.95 -30.51 -33.66
CA ARG A 540 39.05 -30.30 -32.22
C ARG A 540 40.38 -29.63 -31.87
N LEU A 541 40.34 -28.56 -31.10
CA LEU A 541 41.53 -27.84 -30.65
C LEU A 541 42.39 -28.72 -29.74
N ILE A 542 43.69 -28.76 -30.01
CA ILE A 542 44.69 -29.42 -29.16
C ILE A 542 45.41 -28.32 -28.38
N ILE A 543 45.24 -28.30 -27.06
CA ILE A 543 45.86 -27.31 -26.18
C ILE A 543 47.19 -27.87 -25.67
N PRO A 544 48.32 -27.20 -25.92
CA PRO A 544 49.61 -27.63 -25.37
C PRO A 544 49.62 -27.58 -23.84
N ASN A 545 50.26 -28.55 -23.20
CA ASN A 545 50.30 -28.66 -21.72
C ASN A 545 50.91 -27.42 -21.03
N HIS A 546 51.84 -26.72 -21.68
CA HIS A 546 52.45 -25.50 -21.13
C HIS A 546 51.49 -24.29 -21.13
N SER A 547 50.41 -24.33 -21.91
CA SER A 547 49.39 -23.28 -21.96
C SER A 547 48.30 -23.44 -20.89
N LEU A 548 48.29 -24.58 -20.18
CA LEU A 548 47.35 -24.85 -19.10
C LEU A 548 47.87 -24.31 -17.76
N PRO A 549 46.99 -23.94 -16.82
CA PRO A 549 47.38 -23.60 -15.46
C PRO A 549 48.03 -24.81 -14.76
N GLN A 550 49.26 -24.64 -14.25
CA GLN A 550 49.94 -25.70 -13.49
C GLN A 550 49.43 -25.73 -12.05
N THR A 551 48.36 -26.47 -11.80
CA THR A 551 47.73 -26.56 -10.48
C THR A 551 47.38 -28.00 -10.12
N SER A 552 47.33 -28.32 -8.83
CA SER A 552 46.78 -29.58 -8.32
C SER A 552 45.25 -29.63 -8.35
N HIS A 553 44.60 -28.53 -8.73
CA HIS A 553 43.15 -28.40 -8.78
C HIS A 553 42.63 -28.60 -10.21
N PRO A 554 41.42 -29.17 -10.37
CA PRO A 554 40.85 -29.39 -11.69
C PRO A 554 40.47 -28.06 -12.36
N THR A 555 40.63 -27.98 -13.68
CA THR A 555 40.11 -26.87 -14.49
C THR A 555 38.68 -27.16 -14.94
N THR A 556 37.91 -26.11 -15.24
CA THR A 556 36.55 -26.27 -15.78
C THR A 556 36.53 -27.17 -17.01
N LEU A 557 37.51 -27.03 -17.92
CA LEU A 557 37.63 -27.89 -19.10
C LEU A 557 37.94 -29.36 -18.76
N SER A 558 38.75 -29.63 -17.74
CA SER A 558 39.10 -31.01 -17.35
C SER A 558 37.90 -31.81 -16.79
N VAL A 559 36.91 -31.11 -16.24
CA VAL A 559 35.70 -31.69 -15.65
C VAL A 559 34.56 -31.78 -16.67
N LEU A 560 34.71 -31.17 -17.85
CA LEU A 560 33.68 -31.15 -18.88
C LEU A 560 34.01 -32.09 -20.03
N HIS A 561 33.02 -32.88 -20.43
CA HIS A 561 33.07 -33.72 -21.61
C HIS A 561 32.03 -33.28 -22.63
N SER A 562 32.45 -33.24 -23.90
CA SER A 562 31.55 -33.04 -25.03
C SER A 562 32.08 -33.85 -26.21
N ASP A 563 31.21 -34.62 -26.84
CA ASP A 563 31.52 -35.42 -28.03
C ASP A 563 31.67 -34.55 -29.29
N ASN A 564 31.09 -33.35 -29.28
CA ASN A 564 31.09 -32.46 -30.43
C ASN A 564 32.34 -31.55 -30.42
N PRO A 565 33.23 -31.65 -31.43
CA PRO A 565 34.43 -30.80 -31.54
C PRO A 565 34.12 -29.30 -31.55
N THR A 566 32.99 -28.89 -32.15
CA THR A 566 32.59 -27.49 -32.24
C THR A 566 32.28 -26.92 -30.86
N ILE A 567 31.54 -27.66 -30.03
CA ILE A 567 31.19 -27.25 -28.67
C ILE A 567 32.43 -27.19 -27.79
N TYR A 568 33.30 -28.20 -27.88
CA TYR A 568 34.60 -28.18 -27.19
C TYR A 568 35.41 -26.92 -27.56
N ASN A 569 35.49 -26.60 -28.85
CA ASN A 569 36.20 -25.41 -29.31
C ASN A 569 35.58 -24.11 -28.79
N VAL A 570 34.25 -24.00 -28.73
CA VAL A 570 33.57 -22.81 -28.17
C VAL A 570 33.80 -22.66 -26.67
N LEU A 571 33.85 -23.76 -25.90
CA LEU A 571 34.16 -23.73 -24.48
C LEU A 571 35.58 -23.21 -24.22
N VAL A 572 36.53 -23.52 -25.11
CA VAL A 572 37.91 -23.01 -25.04
C VAL A 572 37.98 -21.57 -25.56
N ASP A 573 37.55 -21.31 -26.79
CA ASP A 573 37.73 -20.02 -27.45
C ASP A 573 36.96 -18.90 -26.76
N VAL A 574 35.70 -19.15 -26.36
CA VAL A 574 34.79 -18.12 -25.84
C VAL A 574 34.70 -18.17 -24.32
N CYS A 575 34.57 -19.36 -23.73
CA CYS A 575 34.40 -19.49 -22.28
C CYS A 575 35.74 -19.54 -21.52
N LYS A 576 36.87 -19.74 -22.21
CA LYS A 576 38.21 -19.87 -21.59
C LYS A 576 38.24 -20.93 -20.50
N ALA A 577 37.49 -22.02 -20.68
CA ALA A 577 37.28 -23.06 -19.68
C ALA A 577 38.59 -23.74 -19.23
N GLU A 578 39.64 -23.71 -20.06
CA GLU A 578 40.98 -24.23 -19.78
C GLU A 578 41.75 -23.40 -18.75
N ARG A 579 41.40 -22.12 -18.59
CA ARG A 579 42.06 -21.16 -17.67
C ARG A 579 41.27 -20.89 -16.39
N GLN A 580 40.16 -21.59 -16.22
CA GLN A 580 39.29 -21.48 -15.05
C GLN A 580 39.56 -22.65 -14.10
N VAL A 581 39.96 -22.37 -12.87
CA VAL A 581 40.34 -23.39 -11.87
C VAL A 581 39.21 -23.54 -10.83
N LEU A 582 38.91 -24.79 -10.46
CA LEU A 582 37.84 -25.12 -9.52
C LEU A 582 38.42 -25.56 -8.17
N VAL A 583 37.90 -25.01 -7.08
CA VAL A 583 38.36 -25.27 -5.71
C VAL A 583 37.18 -25.57 -4.79
N LYS A 584 37.42 -26.30 -3.70
CA LYS A 584 36.36 -26.68 -2.76
C LYS A 584 35.87 -25.48 -1.95
N ASP A 585 36.78 -24.89 -1.17
CA ASP A 585 36.44 -23.91 -0.15
C ASP A 585 36.93 -22.49 -0.47
N TYR A 586 36.30 -21.51 0.15
CA TYR A 586 36.69 -20.09 0.05
C TYR A 586 38.18 -19.85 0.35
N ASN A 587 38.70 -20.43 1.42
CA ASN A 587 40.10 -20.23 1.84
C ASN A 587 41.08 -20.82 0.83
N MET A 588 40.77 -21.99 0.26
CA MET A 588 41.58 -22.57 -0.81
C MET A 588 41.53 -21.71 -2.07
N GLY A 589 40.35 -21.18 -2.42
CA GLY A 589 40.20 -20.27 -3.55
C GLY A 589 41.02 -19.01 -3.42
N ARG A 590 41.06 -18.43 -2.20
CA ARG A 590 41.86 -17.25 -1.91
C ARG A 590 43.36 -17.54 -2.09
N ALA A 591 43.83 -18.67 -1.55
CA ALA A 591 45.22 -19.09 -1.67
C ALA A 591 45.65 -19.29 -3.12
N VAL A 592 44.82 -19.99 -3.91
CA VAL A 592 45.09 -20.28 -5.32
C VAL A 592 45.00 -19.01 -6.17
N ALA A 593 44.01 -18.15 -5.93
CA ALA A 593 43.78 -16.95 -6.74
C ALA A 593 44.78 -15.81 -6.48
N PHE A 594 45.26 -15.66 -5.24
CA PHE A 594 46.02 -14.48 -4.81
C PHE A 594 47.43 -14.79 -4.30
N ASP A 595 47.60 -15.88 -3.55
CA ASP A 595 48.86 -16.16 -2.86
C ASP A 595 49.84 -16.94 -3.75
N GLN A 596 49.34 -17.89 -4.56
CA GLN A 596 50.17 -18.80 -5.36
C GLN A 596 50.56 -18.29 -6.76
N ARG A 597 49.99 -17.16 -7.24
CA ARG A 597 50.28 -16.50 -8.54
C ARG A 597 50.54 -17.48 -9.71
N ILE A 598 49.61 -18.40 -9.91
CA ILE A 598 49.75 -19.48 -10.91
C ILE A 598 49.74 -18.90 -12.34
N PRO A 599 50.71 -19.24 -13.21
CA PRO A 599 50.74 -18.77 -14.58
C PRO A 599 49.58 -19.35 -15.40
N ASN A 600 49.13 -18.60 -16.42
CA ASN A 600 48.04 -18.97 -17.33
C ASN A 600 46.64 -19.16 -16.69
N MET A 601 46.50 -18.98 -15.36
CA MET A 601 45.22 -18.94 -14.68
C MET A 601 44.51 -17.59 -14.92
N LEU A 602 43.20 -17.62 -15.17
CA LEU A 602 42.38 -16.42 -15.36
C LEU A 602 41.46 -16.18 -14.17
N GLU A 603 40.73 -17.21 -13.73
CA GLU A 603 39.70 -17.11 -12.71
C GLU A 603 39.63 -18.40 -11.88
N VAL A 604 39.24 -18.25 -10.61
CA VAL A 604 39.03 -19.36 -9.65
C VAL A 604 37.58 -19.36 -9.20
N PHE A 605 36.95 -20.54 -9.19
CA PHE A 605 35.57 -20.74 -8.77
C PHE A 605 35.47 -21.73 -7.62
N THR A 606 34.74 -21.37 -6.56
CA THR A 606 34.50 -22.25 -5.41
C THR A 606 33.20 -23.04 -5.58
N LEU A 607 33.06 -24.16 -4.86
CA LEU A 607 31.79 -24.90 -4.77
C LEU A 607 30.67 -24.05 -4.16
N ASP A 608 31.02 -23.18 -3.21
CA ASP A 608 30.10 -22.20 -2.59
C ASP A 608 29.63 -21.10 -3.56
N GLY A 609 30.16 -21.03 -4.79
CA GLY A 609 29.73 -20.10 -5.83
C GLY A 609 30.44 -18.75 -5.86
N PHE A 610 31.55 -18.59 -5.13
CA PHE A 610 32.43 -17.43 -5.23
C PHE A 610 33.27 -17.47 -6.49
N LYS A 611 33.52 -16.30 -7.07
CA LYS A 611 34.44 -16.11 -8.19
C LYS A 611 35.57 -15.21 -7.75
N MET A 612 36.81 -15.66 -7.90
CA MET A 612 38.02 -14.94 -7.48
C MET A 612 38.97 -14.77 -8.65
N PHE A 613 39.54 -13.58 -8.80
CA PHE A 613 40.53 -13.33 -9.86
C PHE A 613 41.40 -12.11 -9.51
N SER A 614 42.60 -12.07 -10.08
CA SER A 614 43.51 -10.95 -9.97
C SER A 614 43.68 -10.25 -11.31
N ARG A 615 43.69 -8.91 -11.31
CA ARG A 615 44.01 -8.09 -12.49
C ARG A 615 45.09 -7.08 -12.09
N GLY A 616 46.32 -7.35 -12.47
CA GLY A 616 47.48 -6.56 -12.00
C GLY A 616 47.62 -6.65 -10.48
N SER A 617 47.62 -5.51 -9.80
CA SER A 617 47.67 -5.42 -8.33
C SER A 617 46.31 -5.62 -7.64
N VAL A 618 45.20 -5.61 -8.39
CA VAL A 618 43.85 -5.65 -7.81
C VAL A 618 43.39 -7.10 -7.64
N GLN A 619 43.11 -7.47 -6.39
CA GLN A 619 42.51 -8.75 -6.01
C GLN A 619 41.00 -8.58 -5.87
N THR A 620 40.20 -9.37 -6.59
CA THR A 620 38.74 -9.26 -6.57
C THR A 620 38.08 -10.59 -6.21
N VAL A 621 37.14 -10.53 -5.26
CA VAL A 621 36.25 -11.63 -4.91
C VAL A 621 34.82 -11.18 -5.18
N LEU A 622 34.12 -11.87 -6.07
CA LEU A 622 32.72 -11.60 -6.39
C LEU A 622 31.80 -12.53 -5.57
N PRO A 623 30.74 -11.98 -4.94
CA PRO A 623 29.81 -12.75 -4.13
C PRO A 623 28.92 -13.66 -4.99
N ILE A 624 28.23 -14.56 -4.28
CA ILE A 624 27.26 -15.51 -4.85
C ILE A 624 26.16 -14.75 -5.60
N ASN A 625 25.96 -15.08 -6.87
CA ASN A 625 24.85 -14.52 -7.64
C ASN A 625 23.60 -15.38 -7.41
N LYS A 626 22.67 -14.89 -6.56
CA LYS A 626 21.41 -15.57 -6.21
C LYS A 626 20.51 -15.87 -7.43
N ASN A 627 20.75 -15.20 -8.56
CA ASN A 627 19.96 -15.37 -9.79
C ASN A 627 20.51 -16.45 -10.74
N LEU A 628 21.63 -17.10 -10.42
CA LEU A 628 22.08 -18.26 -11.21
C LEU A 628 21.35 -19.52 -10.72
N LYS A 629 20.64 -20.16 -11.65
CA LYS A 629 20.10 -21.51 -11.45
C LYS A 629 21.28 -22.49 -11.37
N ILE A 630 21.53 -23.01 -10.17
CA ILE A 630 22.61 -23.94 -9.85
C ILE A 630 22.01 -25.36 -9.83
N GLY A 631 22.67 -26.32 -10.46
CA GLY A 631 22.28 -27.73 -10.47
C GLY A 631 21.70 -28.22 -11.81
N ARG A 632 21.81 -27.44 -12.88
CA ARG A 632 21.35 -27.79 -14.25
C ARG A 632 22.17 -28.91 -14.91
N LEU A 633 23.43 -29.10 -14.51
CA LEU A 633 24.34 -30.13 -15.02
C LEU A 633 24.43 -31.38 -14.13
N ARG A 634 23.68 -31.43 -13.01
CA ARG A 634 23.67 -32.60 -12.11
C ARG A 634 22.87 -33.76 -12.70
N GLY A 635 23.31 -34.99 -12.43
CA GLY A 635 22.65 -36.22 -12.85
C GLY A 635 21.55 -36.71 -11.90
N SER A 636 21.69 -36.49 -10.58
CA SER A 636 20.69 -36.91 -9.58
C SER A 636 19.79 -35.76 -9.11
N PHE A 637 18.63 -35.59 -9.76
CA PHE A 637 17.59 -34.64 -9.33
C PHE A 637 16.72 -35.19 -8.18
N GLY A 638 16.69 -36.51 -7.98
CA GLY A 638 15.77 -37.17 -7.05
C GLY A 638 16.03 -36.83 -5.57
N ASP A 639 17.30 -36.79 -5.15
CA ASP A 639 17.64 -36.50 -3.75
C ASP A 639 17.41 -35.03 -3.39
N GLN A 640 17.63 -34.12 -4.34
CA GLN A 640 17.33 -32.69 -4.17
C GLN A 640 15.83 -32.43 -4.09
N VAL A 641 15.03 -33.11 -4.91
CA VAL A 641 13.57 -33.02 -4.83
C VAL A 641 13.08 -33.48 -3.45
N LYS A 642 13.63 -34.57 -2.90
CA LYS A 642 13.31 -35.02 -1.54
C LYS A 642 13.73 -34.02 -0.45
N GLU A 643 14.91 -33.40 -0.57
CA GLU A 643 15.37 -32.36 0.37
C GLU A 643 14.46 -31.12 0.34
N PHE A 644 14.09 -30.65 -0.85
CA PHE A 644 13.16 -29.53 -0.99
C PHE A 644 11.74 -29.88 -0.53
N GLU A 645 11.27 -31.10 -0.76
CA GLU A 645 9.98 -31.58 -0.22
C GLU A 645 9.98 -31.60 1.31
N SER A 646 11.08 -32.02 1.95
CA SER A 646 11.25 -31.93 3.40
C SER A 646 11.23 -30.48 3.89
N HIS A 647 11.92 -29.56 3.19
CA HIS A 647 11.85 -28.13 3.49
C HIS A 647 10.44 -27.54 3.36
N VAL A 648 9.68 -27.93 2.33
CA VAL A 648 8.28 -27.51 2.16
C VAL A 648 7.42 -28.02 3.32
N SER A 649 7.62 -29.26 3.76
CA SER A 649 6.93 -29.80 4.93
C SER A 649 7.23 -29.01 6.20
N ASN A 650 8.50 -28.64 6.44
CA ASN A 650 8.88 -27.82 7.60
C ASN A 650 8.26 -26.41 7.54
N ILE A 651 8.30 -25.77 6.37
CA ILE A 651 7.68 -24.44 6.17
C ILE A 651 6.16 -24.51 6.36
N GLN A 652 5.52 -25.60 5.92
CA GLN A 652 4.08 -25.80 6.11
C GLN A 652 3.72 -25.90 7.60
N GLN A 653 4.49 -26.66 8.39
CA GLN A 653 4.31 -26.73 9.84
C GLN A 653 4.46 -25.35 10.51
N ASP A 654 5.45 -24.55 10.08
CA ASP A 654 5.67 -23.18 10.53
C ASP A 654 4.48 -22.25 10.22
N ILE A 655 3.86 -22.41 9.05
CA ILE A 655 2.66 -21.67 8.64
C ILE A 655 1.47 -22.08 9.52
N ASP A 656 1.29 -23.38 9.77
CA ASP A 656 0.15 -23.90 10.53
C ASP A 656 0.22 -23.52 12.02
N GLN A 657 1.42 -23.49 12.61
CA GLN A 657 1.64 -22.96 13.96
C GLN A 657 1.25 -21.48 14.05
N ARG A 658 1.69 -20.66 13.09
CA ARG A 658 1.36 -19.22 13.06
C ARG A 658 -0.11 -18.95 12.79
N LYS A 659 -0.75 -19.73 11.92
CA LYS A 659 -2.21 -19.69 11.69
C LYS A 659 -2.98 -20.05 12.97
N SER A 660 -2.48 -20.99 13.76
CA SER A 660 -3.10 -21.35 15.04
C SER A 660 -2.98 -20.22 16.07
N ARG A 661 -1.79 -19.61 16.20
CA ARG A 661 -1.60 -18.43 17.06
C ARG A 661 -2.44 -17.23 16.63
N LYS A 662 -2.61 -17.01 15.32
CA LYS A 662 -3.52 -15.97 14.78
C LYS A 662 -4.96 -16.21 15.24
N ARG A 663 -5.47 -17.45 15.13
CA ARG A 663 -6.83 -17.82 15.59
C ARG A 663 -7.03 -17.57 17.09
N GLU A 664 -6.01 -17.79 17.92
CA GLU A 664 -6.08 -17.47 19.36
C GLU A 664 -6.21 -15.97 19.62
N LEU A 665 -5.44 -15.14 18.91
CA LEU A 665 -5.54 -13.69 19.02
C LEU A 665 -6.88 -13.15 18.48
N GLU A 666 -7.38 -13.72 17.38
CA GLU A 666 -8.70 -13.38 16.83
C GLU A 666 -9.81 -13.63 17.86
N LYS A 667 -9.76 -14.76 18.58
CA LYS A 667 -10.68 -15.04 19.69
C LYS A 667 -10.58 -14.00 20.80
N LYS A 668 -9.36 -13.64 21.24
CA LYS A 668 -9.16 -12.59 22.26
C LYS A 668 -9.74 -11.25 21.83
N VAL A 669 -9.52 -10.85 20.57
CA VAL A 669 -10.08 -9.59 20.04
C VAL A 669 -11.60 -9.63 19.97
N GLN A 670 -12.20 -10.76 19.59
CA GLN A 670 -13.66 -10.93 19.67
C GLN A 670 -14.18 -10.81 21.10
N ASP A 671 -13.49 -11.40 22.07
CA ASP A 671 -13.86 -11.32 23.50
C ASP A 671 -13.73 -9.89 24.04
N PHE A 672 -12.66 -9.16 23.69
CA PHE A 672 -12.50 -7.77 24.08
C PHE A 672 -13.53 -6.85 23.42
N ASN A 673 -13.85 -7.06 22.13
CA ASN A 673 -14.93 -6.32 21.46
C ASN A 673 -16.29 -6.54 22.15
N ARG A 674 -16.62 -7.78 22.53
CA ARG A 674 -17.84 -8.06 23.31
C ARG A 674 -17.86 -7.33 24.65
N LYS A 675 -16.72 -7.29 25.36
CA LYS A 675 -16.58 -6.55 26.62
C LYS A 675 -16.75 -5.03 26.41
N LEU A 676 -16.15 -4.50 25.35
CA LEU A 676 -16.25 -3.08 24.99
C LEU A 676 -17.70 -2.69 24.65
N ASP A 677 -18.41 -3.50 23.87
CA ASP A 677 -19.80 -3.23 23.52
C ASP A 677 -20.72 -3.26 24.76
N ASN A 678 -20.47 -4.17 25.70
CA ASN A 678 -21.20 -4.21 26.97
C ASN A 678 -20.93 -2.97 27.82
N LYS A 679 -19.69 -2.46 27.84
CA LYS A 679 -19.33 -1.23 28.56
C LYS A 679 -19.92 0.02 27.88
N LYS A 680 -19.89 0.09 26.55
CA LYS A 680 -20.56 1.13 25.76
C LYS A 680 -22.06 1.22 26.01
N LYS A 681 -22.75 0.08 26.09
CA LYS A 681 -24.18 0.04 26.46
C LYS A 681 -24.40 0.63 27.85
N ARG A 682 -23.63 0.19 28.85
CA ARG A 682 -23.72 0.72 30.23
C ARG A 682 -23.43 2.22 30.28
N ARG A 683 -22.43 2.71 29.56
CA ARG A 683 -22.12 4.14 29.48
C ARG A 683 -23.27 4.93 28.87
N LEU A 684 -23.86 4.45 27.76
CA LEU A 684 -25.02 5.11 27.13
C LEU A 684 -26.24 5.15 28.07
N ASP A 685 -26.48 4.09 28.84
CA ASP A 685 -27.56 4.07 29.83
C ASP A 685 -27.32 5.09 30.95
N VAL A 686 -26.09 5.15 31.49
CA VAL A 686 -25.68 6.15 32.50
C VAL A 686 -25.68 7.58 31.94
N GLU A 687 -25.32 7.76 30.66
CA GLU A 687 -25.34 9.05 29.95
C GLU A 687 -26.77 9.56 29.75
N ARG A 688 -27.72 8.67 29.46
CA ARG A 688 -29.15 9.02 29.45
C ARG A 688 -29.64 9.41 30.85
N GLU A 689 -29.22 8.69 31.89
CA GLU A 689 -29.55 9.03 33.28
C GLU A 689 -28.99 10.40 33.68
N PHE A 690 -27.73 10.69 33.31
CA PHE A 690 -27.08 11.98 33.50
C PHE A 690 -27.87 13.12 32.82
N MET A 691 -28.21 12.94 31.54
CA MET A 691 -28.98 13.94 30.78
C MET A 691 -30.37 14.17 31.37
N ALA A 692 -31.06 13.12 31.81
CA ALA A 692 -32.37 13.23 32.45
C ALA A 692 -32.31 14.00 33.77
N LYS A 693 -31.31 13.72 34.62
CA LYS A 693 -31.10 14.44 35.89
C LYS A 693 -30.71 15.91 35.67
N ARG A 694 -29.86 16.18 34.68
CA ARG A 694 -29.44 17.54 34.31
C ARG A 694 -30.58 18.38 33.72
N MET A 695 -31.45 17.79 32.90
CA MET A 695 -32.63 18.48 32.36
C MET A 695 -33.61 18.85 33.48
N LYS A 696 -33.87 17.93 34.43
CA LYS A 696 -34.71 18.22 35.61
C LYS A 696 -34.17 19.38 36.45
N LEU A 697 -32.85 19.47 36.62
CA LEU A 697 -32.20 20.60 37.29
C LEU A 697 -32.43 21.93 36.54
N GLN A 698 -32.29 21.93 35.21
CA GLN A 698 -32.51 23.13 34.39
C GLN A 698 -33.96 23.60 34.35
N ASP A 699 -34.93 22.69 34.34
CA ASP A 699 -36.34 23.04 34.31
C ASP A 699 -36.77 23.67 35.64
N MET A 700 -36.31 23.13 36.78
CA MET A 700 -36.53 23.69 38.12
C MET A 700 -35.90 25.07 38.30
N GLN A 701 -34.73 25.30 37.68
CA GLN A 701 -34.06 26.60 37.69
C GLN A 701 -34.76 27.65 36.82
N LYS A 702 -35.47 27.24 35.76
CA LYS A 702 -36.21 28.16 34.85
C LYS A 702 -37.59 28.54 35.39
N SER A 703 -38.26 27.69 36.16
CA SER A 703 -39.57 27.98 36.75
C SER A 703 -39.53 29.06 37.84
N HIS A 704 -38.34 29.44 38.33
CA HIS A 704 -38.17 30.37 39.44
C HIS A 704 -38.12 31.87 39.02
N ALA A 705 -38.22 32.21 37.72
CA ALA A 705 -37.85 33.55 37.21
C ALA A 705 -38.94 34.33 36.44
N VAL A 706 -40.21 33.87 36.35
CA VAL A 706 -41.25 34.61 35.62
C VAL A 706 -42.59 34.62 36.39
N ASP A 707 -42.82 35.72 37.11
CA ASP A 707 -44.08 36.44 37.39
C ASP A 707 -45.40 35.64 37.43
N ALA A 708 -46.21 35.66 38.49
CA ALA A 708 -46.83 36.82 39.13
C ALA A 708 -47.49 37.79 38.13
N SER A 709 -48.68 37.46 37.60
CA SER A 709 -49.81 38.41 37.39
C SER A 709 -50.92 37.87 36.47
N LEU A 710 -52.15 38.33 36.75
CA LEU A 710 -53.37 38.40 35.90
C LEU A 710 -54.44 37.27 36.02
N LEU A 711 -55.44 37.55 36.87
CA LEU A 711 -56.89 37.29 36.68
C LEU A 711 -57.43 38.21 35.54
N PRO A 712 -58.60 37.99 34.86
CA PRO A 712 -59.90 37.71 35.47
C PRO A 712 -60.96 36.87 34.67
N GLU A 713 -61.99 36.48 35.45
CA GLU A 713 -63.42 36.22 35.19
C GLU A 713 -63.99 36.41 33.76
N SER A 714 -64.75 35.41 33.25
CA SER A 714 -66.10 35.63 32.65
C SER A 714 -66.88 34.39 32.14
N THR A 715 -66.54 33.12 32.41
CA THR A 715 -67.18 31.97 31.70
C THR A 715 -67.83 30.89 32.56
N THR A 716 -67.92 31.05 33.88
CA THR A 716 -68.45 30.00 34.78
C THR A 716 -69.97 30.04 34.99
N ASN A 717 -70.65 31.13 34.63
CA ASN A 717 -72.11 31.23 34.79
C ASN A 717 -72.93 30.76 33.57
N GLU A 718 -72.33 30.64 32.37
CA GLU A 718 -73.04 30.17 31.17
C GLU A 718 -73.14 28.63 31.11
N LEU A 719 -72.14 27.91 31.66
CA LEU A 719 -72.09 26.44 31.65
C LEU A 719 -73.04 25.76 32.66
N LEU A 720 -73.44 26.46 33.73
CA LEU A 720 -74.35 25.91 34.74
C LEU A 720 -75.83 25.95 34.32
N GLN A 721 -76.18 26.79 33.34
CA GLN A 721 -77.56 26.95 32.86
C GLN A 721 -77.93 25.90 31.80
N GLU A 722 -77.00 25.50 30.92
CA GLU A 722 -77.22 24.44 29.91
C GLU A 722 -77.37 23.02 30.51
N ILE A 723 -76.75 22.76 31.67
CA ILE A 723 -76.83 21.45 32.35
C ILE A 723 -78.22 21.22 32.97
N SER A 724 -78.92 22.30 33.37
CA SER A 724 -80.26 22.22 33.95
C SER A 724 -81.33 21.85 32.92
N ASP A 725 -81.28 22.48 31.73
CA ASP A 725 -82.30 22.29 30.68
C ASP A 725 -82.26 20.88 30.07
N GLY A 726 -81.08 20.25 29.97
CA GLY A 726 -80.92 18.88 29.47
C GLY A 726 -81.55 17.80 30.34
N LYS A 727 -81.61 17.98 31.67
CA LYS A 727 -82.16 16.99 32.62
C LYS A 727 -83.68 16.96 32.65
N MET A 728 -84.36 18.07 32.33
CA MET A 728 -85.82 18.16 32.40
C MET A 728 -86.53 17.44 31.24
N VAL A 729 -85.91 17.41 30.05
CA VAL A 729 -86.48 16.77 28.85
C VAL A 729 -86.49 15.24 28.95
N ILE A 730 -85.50 14.65 29.64
CA ILE A 730 -85.36 13.19 29.80
C ILE A 730 -86.51 12.60 30.65
N LYS A 731 -86.91 13.28 31.74
CA LYS A 731 -87.99 12.83 32.64
C LYS A 731 -89.37 12.74 31.96
N LYS A 732 -89.68 13.62 30.99
CA LYS A 732 -90.99 13.59 30.29
C LYS A 732 -91.17 12.40 29.36
N LYS A 733 -90.10 11.90 28.73
CA LYS A 733 -90.18 10.76 27.79
C LYS A 733 -90.27 9.39 28.48
N GLU A 734 -89.81 9.27 29.72
CA GLU A 734 -89.85 8.01 30.48
C GLU A 734 -91.27 7.65 30.94
N ALA A 735 -92.13 8.63 31.23
CA ALA A 735 -93.51 8.40 31.66
C ALA A 735 -94.44 7.83 30.56
N LEU A 736 -94.14 8.05 29.28
CA LEU A 736 -94.96 7.59 28.15
C LEU A 736 -94.72 6.11 27.78
N LEU A 737 -93.57 5.53 28.15
CA LEU A 737 -93.24 4.14 27.85
C LEU A 737 -93.97 3.14 28.74
N GLU A 738 -94.29 3.52 29.98
CA GLU A 738 -94.88 2.59 30.95
C GLU A 738 -96.37 2.30 30.66
N ALA A 739 -97.11 3.25 30.08
CA ALA A 739 -98.51 3.06 29.66
C ALA A 739 -98.71 2.09 28.48
N LEU A 740 -97.65 1.80 27.70
CA LEU A 740 -97.72 0.88 26.55
C LEU A 740 -97.61 -0.60 26.92
N LYS A 741 -97.03 -0.93 28.08
CA LYS A 741 -96.88 -2.32 28.56
C LYS A 741 -98.20 -2.96 28.98
N ASP A 742 -99.10 -2.21 29.60
CA ASP A 742 -100.34 -2.76 30.17
C ASP A 742 -101.29 -3.30 29.09
N ARG A 743 -101.30 -2.70 27.89
CA ARG A 743 -102.13 -3.13 26.76
C ARG A 743 -101.69 -4.45 26.12
N ILE A 744 -100.42 -4.84 26.26
CA ILE A 744 -99.90 -6.10 25.70
C ILE A 744 -100.42 -7.32 26.48
N ASN A 745 -100.60 -7.17 27.79
CA ASN A 745 -101.01 -8.27 28.66
C ASN A 745 -102.48 -8.68 28.47
N GLU A 746 -103.39 -7.75 28.12
CA GLU A 746 -104.81 -8.05 27.88
C GLU A 746 -105.06 -8.91 26.62
N ALA A 747 -104.24 -8.74 25.57
CA ALA A 747 -104.37 -9.51 24.34
C ALA A 747 -103.97 -10.98 24.51
N GLU A 748 -103.11 -11.30 25.49
CA GLU A 748 -102.61 -12.66 25.71
C GLU A 748 -103.64 -13.59 26.38
N GLU A 749 -104.48 -13.08 27.28
CA GLU A 749 -105.52 -13.84 27.98
C GLU A 749 -106.62 -14.35 27.03
N LYS A 750 -107.06 -13.54 26.05
CA LYS A 750 -108.10 -13.92 25.07
C LYS A 750 -107.71 -15.09 24.17
N ALA A 751 -106.43 -15.26 23.87
CA ALA A 751 -105.95 -16.35 23.00
C ALA A 751 -105.90 -17.72 23.71
N ARG A 752 -105.86 -17.75 25.06
CA ARG A 752 -105.77 -19.01 25.83
C ARG A 752 -107.12 -19.72 25.98
N THR A 753 -108.21 -18.99 26.12
CA THR A 753 -109.57 -19.55 26.31
C THR A 753 -110.10 -20.27 25.07
N LEU A 754 -109.84 -19.75 23.88
CA LEU A 754 -110.24 -20.36 22.60
C LEU A 754 -109.48 -21.66 22.26
N LYS A 755 -108.35 -21.92 22.94
CA LYS A 755 -107.54 -23.13 22.73
C LYS A 755 -108.13 -24.36 23.44
N LEU A 756 -108.70 -24.16 24.62
CA LEU A 756 -109.25 -25.23 25.47
C LEU A 756 -110.55 -25.82 24.89
N SER A 757 -111.36 -25.05 24.17
CA SER A 757 -112.60 -25.53 23.55
C SER A 757 -112.38 -26.37 22.28
N PHE A 758 -111.20 -26.27 21.64
CA PHE A 758 -110.83 -27.08 20.48
C PHE A 758 -110.39 -28.50 20.88
N GLU A 759 -109.88 -28.68 22.10
CA GLU A 759 -109.37 -29.97 22.60
C GLU A 759 -110.51 -30.94 22.98
N ASP A 760 -111.61 -30.45 23.58
CA ASP A 760 -112.76 -31.27 24.01
C ASP A 760 -113.55 -31.91 22.85
N LEU A 761 -113.61 -31.26 21.68
CA LEU A 761 -114.35 -31.78 20.51
C LEU A 761 -113.60 -32.93 19.81
N GLY A 762 -112.28 -33.03 20.03
CA GLY A 762 -111.40 -34.00 19.38
C GLY A 762 -111.42 -35.40 19.99
N GLU A 763 -111.80 -35.56 21.27
CA GLU A 763 -111.78 -36.86 21.94
C GLU A 763 -112.96 -37.77 21.56
N SER A 764 -114.10 -37.21 21.15
CA SER A 764 -115.36 -37.95 20.96
C SER A 764 -115.48 -38.71 19.63
N THR A 765 -114.62 -38.46 18.64
CA THR A 765 -114.70 -39.05 17.27
C THR A 765 -113.48 -39.90 16.87
N LYS A 766 -112.59 -40.20 17.83
CA LYS A 766 -111.26 -40.79 17.61
C LYS A 766 -111.28 -42.18 16.94
N GLY A 767 -112.11 -43.10 17.42
CA GLY A 767 -111.99 -44.52 17.06
C GLY A 767 -112.31 -44.88 15.60
N GLU A 768 -113.30 -44.22 14.98
CA GLU A 768 -113.75 -44.55 13.62
C GLU A 768 -113.02 -43.73 12.54
N VAL A 769 -112.56 -42.51 12.89
CA VAL A 769 -111.72 -41.69 12.02
C VAL A 769 -110.27 -42.22 11.99
N GLU A 770 -109.72 -42.73 13.10
CA GLU A 770 -108.35 -43.27 13.14
C GLU A 770 -108.16 -44.51 12.23
N ALA A 771 -109.18 -45.37 12.10
CA ALA A 771 -109.08 -46.56 11.26
C ALA A 771 -109.13 -46.23 9.75
N PHE A 772 -109.95 -45.26 9.34
CA PHE A 772 -109.98 -44.74 7.96
C PHE A 772 -108.75 -43.89 7.66
N GLN A 773 -108.35 -42.99 8.58
CA GLN A 773 -107.11 -42.22 8.45
C GLN A 773 -105.91 -43.12 8.31
N LYS A 774 -105.74 -44.19 9.09
CA LYS A 774 -104.58 -45.08 8.91
C LYS A 774 -104.52 -45.72 7.52
N ALA A 775 -105.65 -46.15 6.97
CA ALA A 775 -105.69 -46.77 5.65
C ALA A 775 -105.52 -45.76 4.50
N GLU A 776 -106.08 -44.55 4.64
CA GLU A 776 -105.92 -43.43 3.69
C GLU A 776 -104.51 -42.81 3.77
N GLU A 777 -103.96 -42.64 4.97
CA GLU A 777 -102.59 -42.20 5.22
C GLU A 777 -101.60 -43.18 4.61
N GLU A 778 -101.73 -44.50 4.86
CA GLU A 778 -100.85 -45.49 4.23
C GLU A 778 -100.94 -45.49 2.69
N LEU A 779 -102.13 -45.29 2.12
CA LEU A 779 -102.31 -45.26 0.66
C LEU A 779 -101.74 -43.96 0.05
N THR A 780 -101.99 -42.82 0.69
CA THR A 780 -101.42 -41.53 0.29
C THR A 780 -99.91 -41.47 0.53
N GLU A 781 -99.37 -42.18 1.53
CA GLU A 781 -97.94 -42.34 1.76
C GLU A 781 -97.30 -43.12 0.59
N ILE A 782 -97.88 -44.24 0.18
CA ILE A 782 -97.40 -45.03 -0.97
C ILE A 782 -97.55 -44.24 -2.28
N GLU A 783 -98.65 -43.50 -2.49
CA GLU A 783 -98.82 -42.63 -3.67
C GLU A 783 -97.83 -41.47 -3.68
N LYS A 784 -97.55 -40.86 -2.52
CA LYS A 784 -96.49 -39.85 -2.38
C LYS A 784 -95.10 -40.45 -2.62
N GLU A 785 -94.82 -41.65 -2.14
CA GLU A 785 -93.54 -42.33 -2.39
C GLU A 785 -93.32 -42.65 -3.86
N ILE A 786 -94.37 -43.10 -4.58
CA ILE A 786 -94.34 -43.31 -6.03
C ILE A 786 -94.12 -41.99 -6.76
N HIS A 787 -94.91 -40.95 -6.44
CA HIS A 787 -94.76 -39.65 -7.07
C HIS A 787 -93.37 -39.04 -6.80
N ASN A 788 -92.85 -39.18 -5.58
CA ASN A 788 -91.49 -38.78 -5.24
C ASN A 788 -90.43 -39.58 -5.99
N ALA A 789 -90.63 -40.89 -6.18
CA ALA A 789 -89.71 -41.73 -6.95
C ALA A 789 -89.73 -41.39 -8.45
N GLU A 790 -90.90 -41.13 -9.04
CA GLU A 790 -91.05 -40.66 -10.42
C GLU A 790 -90.46 -39.26 -10.62
N ALA A 791 -90.75 -38.34 -9.70
CA ALA A 791 -90.17 -37.01 -9.69
C ALA A 791 -88.63 -37.07 -9.54
N ASN A 792 -88.11 -37.96 -8.71
CA ASN A 792 -86.67 -38.18 -8.57
C ASN A 792 -86.05 -38.75 -9.86
N LYS A 793 -86.70 -39.71 -10.52
CA LYS A 793 -86.25 -40.24 -11.82
C LYS A 793 -86.19 -39.11 -12.86
N LEU A 794 -87.29 -38.37 -13.05
CA LEU A 794 -87.37 -37.23 -13.96
C LEU A 794 -86.36 -36.14 -13.60
N HIS A 795 -86.11 -35.91 -12.31
CA HIS A 795 -85.11 -34.96 -11.84
C HIS A 795 -83.69 -35.37 -12.26
N TYR A 796 -83.30 -36.63 -12.06
CA TYR A 796 -81.98 -37.10 -12.46
C TYR A 796 -81.83 -37.22 -13.99
N GLU A 797 -82.87 -37.62 -14.73
CA GLU A 797 -82.89 -37.60 -16.19
C GLU A 797 -82.76 -36.17 -16.76
N ASN A 798 -83.50 -35.21 -16.20
CA ASN A 798 -83.38 -33.80 -16.57
C ASN A 798 -82.03 -33.21 -16.18
N ILE A 799 -81.45 -33.57 -15.04
CA ILE A 799 -80.09 -33.15 -14.69
C ILE A 799 -79.07 -33.70 -15.69
N MET A 800 -79.23 -34.96 -16.10
CA MET A 800 -78.32 -35.58 -17.06
C MET A 800 -78.42 -34.89 -18.43
N ASN A 801 -79.63 -34.71 -18.94
CA ASN A 801 -79.87 -34.17 -20.29
C ASN A 801 -79.71 -32.65 -20.38
N ASN A 802 -80.20 -31.89 -19.40
CA ASN A 802 -80.22 -30.42 -19.49
C ASN A 802 -79.02 -29.75 -18.81
N LYS A 803 -78.27 -30.48 -17.97
CA LYS A 803 -77.15 -29.88 -17.21
C LYS A 803 -75.82 -30.56 -17.47
N VAL A 804 -75.71 -31.87 -17.30
CA VAL A 804 -74.41 -32.57 -17.39
C VAL A 804 -73.93 -32.67 -18.85
N LEU A 805 -74.78 -33.11 -19.78
CA LEU A 805 -74.39 -33.27 -21.19
C LEU A 805 -74.05 -31.93 -21.88
N PRO A 806 -74.81 -30.83 -21.69
CA PRO A 806 -74.45 -29.53 -22.26
C PRO A 806 -73.17 -28.96 -21.65
N GLN A 807 -72.94 -29.12 -20.33
CA GLN A 807 -71.72 -28.66 -19.68
C GLN A 807 -70.47 -29.39 -20.19
N ILE A 808 -70.58 -30.69 -20.52
CA ILE A 808 -69.48 -31.43 -21.13
C ILE A 808 -69.20 -30.91 -22.54
N LYS A 809 -70.24 -30.69 -23.36
CA LYS A 809 -70.07 -30.13 -24.72
C LYS A 809 -69.45 -28.73 -24.69
N GLU A 810 -69.87 -27.88 -23.75
CA GLU A 810 -69.32 -26.54 -23.58
C GLU A 810 -67.85 -26.59 -23.12
N ALA A 811 -67.51 -27.48 -22.19
CA ALA A 811 -66.14 -27.68 -21.75
C ALA A 811 -65.23 -28.26 -22.86
N GLU A 812 -65.75 -29.20 -23.67
CA GLU A 812 -65.04 -29.74 -24.84
C GLU A 812 -64.82 -28.68 -25.93
N ALA A 813 -65.80 -27.80 -26.17
CA ALA A 813 -65.64 -26.68 -27.10
C ALA A 813 -64.57 -25.68 -26.62
N LYS A 814 -64.57 -25.32 -25.32
CA LYS A 814 -63.53 -24.47 -24.72
C LYS A 814 -62.15 -25.10 -24.77
N TYR A 815 -62.06 -26.42 -24.61
CA TYR A 815 -60.79 -27.15 -24.75
C TYR A 815 -60.21 -27.03 -26.17
N LEU A 816 -61.06 -27.16 -27.20
CA LEU A 816 -60.67 -26.98 -28.60
C LEU A 816 -60.21 -25.55 -28.92
N GLU A 817 -60.87 -24.54 -28.35
CA GLU A 817 -60.44 -23.14 -28.47
C GLU A 817 -59.07 -22.91 -27.84
N LEU A 818 -58.86 -23.38 -26.60
CA LEU A 818 -57.57 -23.30 -25.92
C LEU A 818 -56.46 -24.06 -26.66
N GLU A 819 -56.78 -25.17 -27.33
CA GLU A 819 -55.80 -25.93 -28.13
C GLU A 819 -55.35 -25.13 -29.37
N LYS A 820 -56.27 -24.36 -29.97
CA LYS A 820 -55.96 -23.45 -31.08
C LYS A 820 -55.09 -22.29 -30.60
N ASP A 821 -55.43 -21.69 -29.46
CA ASP A 821 -54.67 -20.58 -28.86
C ASP A 821 -53.26 -21.03 -28.45
N ARG A 822 -53.11 -22.25 -27.91
CA ARG A 822 -51.80 -22.86 -27.65
C ARG A 822 -50.95 -22.95 -28.91
N LYS A 823 -51.51 -23.44 -30.02
CA LYS A 823 -50.79 -23.57 -31.30
C LYS A 823 -50.35 -22.21 -31.85
N GLU A 824 -51.16 -21.17 -31.66
CA GLU A 824 -50.80 -19.82 -32.07
C GLU A 824 -49.71 -19.20 -31.18
N SER A 825 -49.83 -19.35 -29.86
CA SER A 825 -48.83 -18.90 -28.89
C SER A 825 -47.49 -19.61 -29.08
N TYR A 826 -47.50 -20.92 -29.36
CA TYR A 826 -46.29 -21.69 -29.67
C TYR A 826 -45.58 -21.16 -30.92
N LYS A 827 -46.33 -20.87 -32.00
CA LYS A 827 -45.75 -20.28 -33.22
C LYS A 827 -45.09 -18.93 -32.91
N LYS A 828 -45.76 -18.04 -32.17
CA LYS A 828 -45.23 -16.73 -31.79
C LYS A 828 -43.98 -16.85 -30.91
N ALA A 829 -43.96 -17.79 -29.96
CA ALA A 829 -42.81 -18.04 -29.09
C ALA A 829 -41.61 -18.61 -29.87
N SER A 830 -41.85 -19.57 -30.78
CA SER A 830 -40.80 -20.23 -31.58
C SER A 830 -40.04 -19.26 -32.50
N VAL A 831 -40.67 -18.18 -32.96
CA VAL A 831 -40.02 -17.14 -33.77
C VAL A 831 -39.02 -16.32 -32.93
N ILE A 832 -39.28 -16.15 -31.64
CA ILE A 832 -38.43 -15.38 -30.72
C ILE A 832 -37.28 -16.24 -30.19
N CYS A 833 -37.55 -17.51 -29.85
CA CYS A 833 -36.57 -18.43 -29.28
C CYS A 833 -37.04 -19.89 -29.39
N PRO A 834 -36.20 -20.85 -29.81
CA PRO A 834 -36.49 -22.28 -29.70
C PRO A 834 -36.71 -22.74 -28.25
N GLU A 835 -37.52 -23.77 -28.05
CA GLU A 835 -37.86 -24.33 -26.71
C GLU A 835 -36.62 -24.88 -25.99
N SER A 836 -35.73 -25.52 -26.74
CA SER A 836 -34.47 -26.12 -26.27
C SER A 836 -33.55 -25.12 -25.56
N ASP A 837 -33.57 -23.85 -25.98
CA ASP A 837 -32.72 -22.80 -25.41
C ASP A 837 -33.19 -22.38 -24.02
N ILE A 838 -34.49 -22.50 -23.73
CA ILE A 838 -35.05 -22.23 -22.39
C ILE A 838 -34.91 -23.45 -21.49
N GLU A 839 -35.07 -24.66 -22.02
CA GLU A 839 -34.82 -25.89 -21.26
C GLU A 839 -33.36 -25.99 -20.79
N ALA A 840 -32.39 -25.52 -21.59
CA ALA A 840 -30.98 -25.47 -21.23
C ALA A 840 -30.65 -24.43 -20.14
N LEU A 841 -31.52 -23.43 -19.91
CA LEU A 841 -31.31 -22.34 -18.94
C LEU A 841 -31.73 -22.71 -17.49
N GLY A 842 -32.31 -23.89 -17.26
CA GLY A 842 -32.43 -24.52 -15.93
C GLY A 842 -33.46 -23.96 -14.94
N ASP A 843 -33.92 -22.71 -15.11
CA ASP A 843 -34.90 -22.09 -14.19
C ASP A 843 -36.34 -22.29 -14.68
N ARG A 844 -37.03 -23.30 -14.12
CA ARG A 844 -38.51 -23.38 -14.12
C ARG A 844 -39.07 -22.66 -12.89
N ASP A 845 -38.80 -21.37 -12.77
CA ASP A 845 -39.40 -20.59 -11.68
C ASP A 845 -40.83 -20.18 -12.02
N GLU A 846 -41.75 -20.56 -11.14
CA GLU A 846 -43.20 -20.27 -11.14
C GLU A 846 -43.49 -18.76 -11.00
N THR A 847 -43.01 -17.94 -11.93
CA THR A 847 -43.32 -16.50 -11.98
C THR A 847 -44.47 -16.26 -12.95
N THR A 848 -45.53 -15.61 -12.47
CA THR A 848 -46.72 -15.29 -13.27
C THR A 848 -46.35 -14.38 -14.44
N THR A 849 -46.95 -14.61 -15.61
CA THR A 849 -46.78 -13.82 -16.85
C THR A 849 -46.84 -12.30 -16.63
N GLU A 850 -47.72 -11.83 -15.75
CA GLU A 850 -47.86 -10.41 -15.38
C GLU A 850 -46.65 -9.84 -14.63
N GLN A 851 -46.00 -10.63 -13.78
CA GLN A 851 -44.82 -10.21 -13.02
C GLN A 851 -43.59 -10.07 -13.94
N LEU A 852 -43.46 -10.97 -14.91
CA LEU A 852 -42.41 -10.91 -15.93
C LEU A 852 -42.58 -9.71 -16.87
N ASP A 853 -43.80 -9.43 -17.32
CA ASP A 853 -44.10 -8.25 -18.16
C ASP A 853 -43.88 -6.92 -17.40
N ALA A 854 -44.32 -6.84 -16.13
CA ALA A 854 -44.07 -5.67 -15.29
C ALA A 854 -42.57 -5.43 -15.06
N LYS A 855 -41.79 -6.49 -14.82
CA LYS A 855 -40.33 -6.42 -14.67
C LYS A 855 -39.66 -5.98 -15.97
N LEU A 856 -40.11 -6.49 -17.11
CA LEU A 856 -39.62 -6.14 -18.43
C LEU A 856 -39.91 -4.68 -18.80
N LYS A 857 -41.12 -4.16 -18.49
CA LYS A 857 -41.45 -2.74 -18.68
C LYS A 857 -40.58 -1.82 -17.84
N ARG A 858 -40.36 -2.15 -16.56
CA ARG A 858 -39.46 -1.39 -15.67
C ARG A 858 -38.03 -1.37 -16.18
N LEU A 859 -37.50 -2.53 -16.60
CA LEU A 859 -36.13 -2.62 -17.11
C LEU A 859 -35.96 -1.91 -18.47
N ASN A 860 -36.97 -1.95 -19.35
CA ASN A 860 -36.94 -1.20 -20.61
C ASN A 860 -36.98 0.32 -20.39
N GLN A 861 -37.77 0.81 -19.43
CA GLN A 861 -37.77 2.24 -19.06
C GLN A 861 -36.41 2.67 -18.52
N ARG A 862 -35.79 1.84 -17.68
CA ARG A 862 -34.44 2.08 -17.16
C ARG A 862 -33.39 2.08 -18.28
N LEU A 863 -33.45 1.13 -19.20
CA LEU A 863 -32.55 1.05 -20.35
C LEU A 863 -32.69 2.26 -21.29
N MET A 864 -33.90 2.77 -21.52
CA MET A 864 -34.11 3.99 -22.32
C MET A 864 -33.49 5.22 -21.66
N HIS A 865 -33.63 5.37 -20.34
CA HIS A 865 -33.02 6.47 -19.60
C HIS A 865 -31.49 6.37 -19.58
N GLU A 866 -30.94 5.18 -19.34
CA GLU A 866 -29.48 4.98 -19.26
C GLU A 866 -28.82 5.03 -20.66
N SER A 867 -29.49 4.59 -21.73
CA SER A 867 -28.93 4.64 -23.11
C SER A 867 -28.91 6.05 -23.72
N GLN A 868 -29.84 6.95 -23.34
CA GLN A 868 -29.79 8.35 -23.77
C GLN A 868 -28.63 9.12 -23.15
N GLN A 869 -28.11 8.63 -22.01
CA GLN A 869 -27.08 9.32 -21.24
C GLN A 869 -25.65 9.00 -21.73
N TYR A 870 -25.46 7.92 -22.50
CA TYR A 870 -24.16 7.46 -22.98
C TYR A 870 -24.23 7.05 -24.45
N SER A 871 -23.79 7.95 -25.35
CA SER A 871 -23.75 7.74 -26.80
C SER A 871 -22.40 7.24 -27.34
N GLU A 872 -21.39 7.16 -26.47
CA GLU A 872 -20.01 6.81 -26.85
C GLU A 872 -19.80 5.30 -26.90
N SER A 873 -18.95 4.85 -27.84
CA SER A 873 -18.59 3.43 -27.98
C SER A 873 -17.74 2.95 -26.79
N ILE A 874 -18.09 1.80 -26.20
CA ILE A 874 -17.32 1.17 -25.11
C ILE A 874 -15.88 0.89 -25.53
N ASP A 875 -15.66 0.48 -26.78
CA ASP A 875 -14.33 0.10 -27.24
C ASP A 875 -13.41 1.32 -27.34
N ASP A 876 -13.92 2.47 -27.73
CA ASP A 876 -13.16 3.73 -27.79
C ASP A 876 -12.78 4.19 -26.37
N LEU A 877 -13.72 4.12 -25.42
CA LEU A 877 -13.46 4.44 -24.01
C LEU A 877 -12.45 3.48 -23.37
N ARG A 878 -12.52 2.18 -23.69
CA ARG A 878 -11.54 1.18 -23.23
C ARG A 878 -10.15 1.45 -23.80
N MET A 879 -10.06 1.81 -25.08
CA MET A 879 -8.80 2.17 -25.72
C MET A 879 -8.19 3.41 -25.07
N LEU A 880 -8.98 4.45 -24.86
CA LEU A 880 -8.54 5.69 -24.20
C LEU A 880 -8.11 5.45 -22.74
N HIS A 881 -8.87 4.64 -21.99
CA HIS A 881 -8.50 4.24 -20.63
C HIS A 881 -7.16 3.50 -20.61
N GLN A 882 -6.99 2.49 -21.46
CA GLN A 882 -5.73 1.73 -21.53
C GLN A 882 -4.54 2.61 -21.92
N GLU A 883 -4.72 3.56 -22.84
CA GLU A 883 -3.66 4.48 -23.24
C GLU A 883 -3.25 5.40 -22.08
N LYS A 884 -4.23 6.03 -21.41
CA LYS A 884 -3.98 6.86 -20.22
C LYS A 884 -3.36 6.07 -19.07
N GLU A 885 -3.85 4.87 -18.80
CA GLU A 885 -3.32 3.98 -17.75
C GLU A 885 -1.85 3.65 -18.01
N ARG A 886 -1.50 3.27 -19.25
CA ARG A 886 -0.11 3.00 -19.62
C ARG A 886 0.77 4.23 -19.46
N ARG A 887 0.29 5.42 -19.82
CA ARG A 887 1.04 6.67 -19.65
C ARG A 887 1.29 6.96 -18.16
N ILE A 888 0.25 6.89 -17.32
CA ILE A 888 0.37 7.13 -15.88
C ILE A 888 1.32 6.11 -15.24
N LEU A 889 1.22 4.82 -15.59
CA LEU A 889 2.10 3.78 -15.05
C LEU A 889 3.57 4.02 -15.42
N ARG A 890 3.86 4.48 -16.65
CA ARG A 890 5.22 4.84 -17.07
C ARG A 890 5.78 6.01 -16.27
N GLU A 891 4.99 7.07 -16.10
CA GLU A 891 5.41 8.24 -15.32
C GLU A 891 5.62 7.88 -13.83
N LEU A 892 4.70 7.13 -13.22
CA LEU A 892 4.83 6.64 -11.84
C LEU A 892 6.07 5.76 -11.65
N HIS A 893 6.37 4.88 -12.61
CA HIS A 893 7.58 4.06 -12.55
C HIS A 893 8.86 4.92 -12.63
N THR A 894 8.84 5.95 -13.46
CA THR A 894 9.94 6.90 -13.61
C THR A 894 10.17 7.70 -12.33
N TYR A 895 9.10 8.19 -11.70
CA TYR A 895 9.19 8.96 -10.46
C TYR A 895 9.62 8.08 -9.28
N LYS A 896 9.12 6.85 -9.21
CA LYS A 896 9.60 5.87 -8.23
C LYS A 896 11.10 5.60 -8.39
N ALA A 897 11.58 5.44 -9.62
CA ALA A 897 13.01 5.27 -9.89
C ALA A 897 13.82 6.51 -9.49
N PHE A 898 13.31 7.73 -9.69
CA PHE A 898 13.95 8.95 -9.17
C PHE A 898 13.99 8.97 -7.65
N ARG A 899 12.90 8.59 -6.98
CA ARG A 899 12.83 8.56 -5.52
C ARG A 899 13.79 7.54 -4.91
N GLU A 900 13.90 6.36 -5.50
CA GLU A 900 14.89 5.35 -5.11
C GLU A 900 16.33 5.85 -5.27
N ARG A 901 16.64 6.61 -6.33
CA ARG A 901 17.95 7.23 -6.53
C ARG A 901 18.21 8.35 -5.51
N LEU A 902 17.23 9.20 -5.23
CA LEU A 902 17.33 10.26 -4.23
C LEU A 902 17.54 9.70 -2.83
N ASP A 903 16.82 8.63 -2.46
CA ASP A 903 17.02 7.91 -1.20
C ASP A 903 18.41 7.30 -1.09
N ALA A 904 18.94 6.73 -2.18
CA ALA A 904 20.30 6.23 -2.22
C ALA A 904 21.33 7.36 -2.03
N CYS A 905 21.11 8.51 -2.67
CA CYS A 905 21.93 9.71 -2.49
C CYS A 905 21.86 10.24 -1.05
N GLN A 906 20.67 10.26 -0.43
CA GLN A 906 20.49 10.69 0.96
C GLN A 906 21.23 9.77 1.93
N LYS A 907 21.11 8.45 1.76
CA LYS A 907 21.86 7.47 2.55
C LYS A 907 23.37 7.65 2.40
N ALA A 908 23.85 7.89 1.17
CA ALA A 908 25.26 8.14 0.91
C ALA A 908 25.74 9.44 1.58
N LEU A 909 24.92 10.49 1.56
CA LEU A 909 25.17 11.76 2.24
C LEU A 909 25.27 11.58 3.75
N ASP A 910 24.33 10.86 4.37
CA ASP A 910 24.32 10.59 5.81
C ASP A 910 25.56 9.81 6.25
N LEU A 911 25.99 8.82 5.45
CA LEU A 911 27.23 8.07 5.70
C LEU A 911 28.47 8.97 5.60
N ARG A 912 28.53 9.86 4.60
CA ARG A 912 29.63 10.82 4.43
C ARG A 912 29.65 11.84 5.56
N TRP A 913 28.49 12.32 6.02
CA TRP A 913 28.37 13.23 7.15
C TRP A 913 28.87 12.59 8.45
N LYS A 914 28.48 11.33 8.72
CA LYS A 914 29.02 10.56 9.85
C LYS A 914 30.53 10.37 9.75
N LYS A 915 31.07 10.12 8.54
CA LYS A 915 32.52 10.02 8.30
C LYS A 915 33.22 11.36 8.54
N PHE A 916 32.63 12.47 8.09
CA PHE A 916 33.12 13.82 8.33
C PHE A 916 33.21 14.12 9.83
N GLN A 917 32.13 13.88 10.59
CA GLN A 917 32.12 14.08 12.05
C GLN A 917 33.18 13.23 12.77
N ARG A 918 33.33 11.96 12.37
CA ARG A 918 34.39 11.08 12.91
C ARG A 918 35.79 11.62 12.57
N SER A 919 36.00 12.04 11.34
CA SER A 919 37.29 12.57 10.88
C SER A 919 37.64 13.87 11.61
N ALA A 920 36.68 14.78 11.78
CA ALA A 920 36.84 16.00 12.55
C ALA A 920 37.20 15.73 14.03
N SER A 921 36.57 14.72 14.65
CA SER A 921 36.91 14.31 16.02
C SER A 921 38.32 13.70 16.13
N LEU A 922 38.71 12.88 15.16
CA LEU A 922 40.05 12.30 15.08
C LEU A 922 41.12 13.38 14.86
N LEU A 923 40.90 14.31 13.93
CA LEU A 923 41.81 15.42 13.66
C LEU A 923 41.98 16.33 14.88
N ARG A 924 40.91 16.57 15.65
CA ARG A 924 41.03 17.30 16.94
C ARG A 924 41.99 16.58 17.89
N ARG A 925 41.87 15.25 18.01
CA ARG A 925 42.74 14.46 18.91
C ARG A 925 44.18 14.41 18.40
N GLU A 926 44.36 14.26 17.09
CA GLU A 926 45.65 14.29 16.42
C GLU A 926 46.37 15.62 16.64
N LEU A 927 45.66 16.74 16.49
CA LEU A 927 46.19 18.07 16.74
C LEU A 927 46.73 18.21 18.16
N THR A 928 45.96 17.79 19.17
CA THR A 928 46.40 17.82 20.58
C THR A 928 47.58 16.89 20.83
N TRP A 929 47.63 15.73 20.16
CA TRP A 929 48.75 14.80 20.27
C TRP A 929 50.04 15.39 19.68
N GLN A 930 49.99 15.88 18.43
CA GLN A 930 51.15 16.46 17.76
C GLN A 930 51.65 17.71 18.46
N PHE A 931 50.73 18.54 18.95
CA PHE A 931 51.05 19.70 19.76
C PHE A 931 51.85 19.34 21.01
N ASN A 932 51.42 18.30 21.75
CA ASN A 932 52.16 17.81 22.91
C ASN A 932 53.48 17.13 22.54
N GLY A 933 53.57 16.48 21.37
CA GLY A 933 54.81 15.91 20.85
C GLY A 933 55.90 16.98 20.66
N HIS A 934 55.54 18.13 20.10
CA HIS A 934 56.47 19.26 19.92
C HIS A 934 56.76 19.98 21.24
N LEU A 935 55.75 20.22 22.09
CA LEU A 935 55.93 20.86 23.41
C LEU A 935 56.79 20.02 24.39
N GLY A 936 56.67 18.69 24.31
CA GLY A 936 57.41 17.76 25.17
C GLY A 936 58.93 17.91 25.06
N LYS A 937 59.46 18.42 23.94
CA LYS A 937 60.89 18.75 23.77
C LYS A 937 61.42 19.76 24.80
N LYS A 938 60.54 20.60 25.37
CA LYS A 938 60.86 21.54 26.47
C LYS A 938 60.28 21.13 27.84
N GLY A 939 59.70 19.94 27.96
CA GLY A 939 59.03 19.50 29.18
C GLY A 939 57.72 20.25 29.49
N ILE A 940 57.14 20.91 28.48
CA ILE A 940 55.87 21.65 28.58
C ILE A 940 54.75 20.70 28.12
N SER A 941 53.56 20.83 28.71
CA SER A 941 52.36 20.10 28.29
C SER A 941 51.25 21.08 27.94
N GLY A 942 50.37 20.71 27.01
CA GLY A 942 49.28 21.58 26.58
C GLY A 942 48.02 20.80 26.19
N HIS A 943 46.90 21.50 26.15
CA HIS A 943 45.62 20.95 25.73
C HIS A 943 44.95 21.88 24.73
N ILE A 944 44.46 21.32 23.62
CA ILE A 944 43.73 22.07 22.60
C ILE A 944 42.26 21.67 22.66
N ASN A 945 41.40 22.66 22.89
CA ASN A 945 39.96 22.46 22.91
C ASN A 945 39.34 23.08 21.64
N VAL A 946 38.73 22.23 20.82
CA VAL A 946 38.08 22.63 19.56
C VAL A 946 36.58 22.40 19.72
N SER A 947 35.80 23.48 19.62
CA SER A 947 34.34 23.43 19.56
C SER A 947 33.87 23.74 18.14
N TYR A 948 33.27 22.74 17.50
CA TYR A 948 32.70 22.89 16.15
C TYR A 948 31.34 23.62 16.17
N GLU A 949 30.62 23.57 17.29
CA GLU A 949 29.32 24.25 17.47
C GLU A 949 29.53 25.76 17.63
N GLU A 950 30.42 26.16 18.54
CA GLU A 950 30.75 27.57 18.81
C GLU A 950 31.73 28.16 17.79
N LYS A 951 32.34 27.30 16.95
CA LYS A 951 33.40 27.63 15.99
C LYS A 951 34.59 28.32 16.67
N THR A 952 35.04 27.75 17.78
CA THR A 952 36.15 28.27 18.60
C THR A 952 37.22 27.21 18.85
N LEU A 953 38.47 27.66 18.95
CA LEU A 953 39.63 26.86 19.28
C LEU A 953 40.46 27.58 20.34
N SER A 954 40.55 27.00 21.54
CA SER A 954 41.39 27.50 22.62
C SER A 954 42.60 26.58 22.85
N VAL A 955 43.72 27.18 23.25
CA VAL A 955 44.99 26.51 23.51
C VAL A 955 45.39 26.78 24.95
N GLU A 956 45.41 25.73 25.77
CA GLU A 956 45.81 25.78 27.18
C GLU A 956 47.22 25.19 27.32
N VAL A 957 48.09 25.84 28.09
CA VAL A 957 49.48 25.39 28.30
C VAL A 957 49.77 25.28 29.80
N LYS A 958 50.47 24.22 30.20
CA LYS A 958 50.88 23.92 31.57
C LYS A 958 52.41 23.86 31.65
N MET A 959 52.98 24.75 32.47
CA MET A 959 54.42 24.90 32.65
C MET A 959 54.95 24.05 33.80
N PRO A 960 56.20 23.57 33.73
CA PRO A 960 56.82 22.76 34.78
C PRO A 960 57.38 23.55 35.97
N GLN A 961 57.56 24.88 35.87
CA GLN A 961 58.28 25.69 36.88
C GLN A 961 57.41 26.34 37.97
N ASP A 962 56.08 26.29 37.84
CA ASP A 962 55.18 26.79 38.90
C ASP A 962 54.74 25.65 39.83
N ALA A 963 55.15 25.74 41.10
CA ALA A 963 54.74 24.81 42.16
C ALA A 963 53.23 24.86 42.48
N SER A 964 52.51 25.85 41.92
CA SER A 964 51.06 25.84 41.80
C SER A 964 50.73 25.50 40.36
N SER A 965 49.95 24.44 40.14
CA SER A 965 49.55 23.94 38.83
C SER A 965 48.60 24.92 38.09
N THR A 966 49.07 26.12 37.77
CA THR A 966 48.25 27.17 37.17
C THR A 966 48.15 26.89 35.67
N ILE A 967 46.99 26.38 35.24
CA ILE A 967 46.69 26.20 33.82
C ILE A 967 46.50 27.59 33.22
N VAL A 968 47.42 28.00 32.35
CA VAL A 968 47.29 29.28 31.64
C VAL A 968 46.40 29.04 30.43
N ARG A 969 45.13 29.49 30.54
CA ARG A 969 44.12 29.38 29.47
C ARG A 969 44.34 30.35 28.32
N ASP A 970 45.02 31.46 28.58
CA ASP A 970 45.27 32.49 27.57
C ASP A 970 46.77 32.71 27.39
N THR A 971 47.25 32.45 26.18
CA THR A 971 48.64 32.67 25.73
C THR A 971 49.16 34.10 26.01
N ARG A 972 48.27 35.06 26.30
CA ARG A 972 48.61 36.43 26.72
C ARG A 972 49.26 36.50 28.10
N GLY A 973 49.07 35.51 28.97
CA GLY A 973 49.67 35.43 30.31
C GLY A 973 51.07 34.82 30.37
N LEU A 974 51.64 34.41 29.22
CA LEU A 974 52.95 33.77 29.11
C LEU A 974 54.07 34.79 28.85
N SER A 975 55.32 34.44 29.21
CA SER A 975 56.48 35.24 28.80
C SER A 975 56.59 35.29 27.26
N GLY A 976 57.14 36.38 26.72
CA GLY A 976 57.20 36.61 25.26
C GLY A 976 57.86 35.45 24.47
N GLY A 977 58.86 34.79 25.06
CA GLY A 977 59.53 33.64 24.46
C GLY A 977 58.75 32.33 24.54
N GLU A 978 58.07 32.06 25.66
CA GLU A 978 57.24 30.86 25.85
C GLU A 978 55.96 30.91 25.01
N ARG A 979 55.37 32.11 24.89
CA ARG A 979 54.26 32.37 23.99
C ARG A 979 54.64 32.05 22.55
N SER A 980 55.76 32.61 22.07
CA SER A 980 56.24 32.42 20.70
C SER A 980 56.57 30.94 20.40
N PHE A 981 57.16 30.23 21.37
CA PHE A 981 57.47 28.81 21.22
C PHE A 981 56.22 27.91 21.22
N SER A 982 55.26 28.17 22.13
CA SER A 982 54.00 27.41 22.19
C SER A 982 53.19 27.59 20.92
N THR A 983 53.11 28.82 20.41
CA THR A 983 52.43 29.08 19.14
C THR A 983 53.14 28.44 17.94
N LEU A 984 54.48 28.40 17.93
CA LEU A 984 55.22 27.65 16.91
C LEU A 984 54.90 26.16 16.97
N CYS A 985 54.85 25.55 18.15
CA CYS A 985 54.48 24.14 18.30
C CYS A 985 53.06 23.86 17.78
N PHE A 986 52.13 24.81 17.97
CA PHE A 986 50.79 24.73 17.42
C PHE A 986 50.79 24.79 15.88
N ALA A 987 51.57 25.72 15.30
CA ALA A 987 51.75 25.80 13.85
C ALA A 987 52.34 24.50 13.29
N LEU A 988 53.41 23.97 13.90
CA LEU A 988 54.05 22.71 13.52
C LEU A 988 53.07 21.53 13.57
N ALA A 989 52.25 21.45 14.60
CA ALA A 989 51.20 20.42 14.69
C ALA A 989 50.18 20.50 13.55
N LEU A 990 49.82 21.70 13.08
CA LEU A 990 48.97 21.86 11.90
C LEU A 990 49.69 21.52 10.59
N HIS A 991 50.99 21.83 10.50
CA HIS A 991 51.81 21.44 9.36
C HIS A 991 51.92 19.91 9.25
N ASP A 992 52.03 19.18 10.36
CA ASP A 992 52.01 17.71 10.37
C ASP A 992 50.71 17.14 9.80
N MET A 993 49.59 17.84 10.02
CA MET A 993 48.26 17.41 9.55
C MET A 993 47.97 17.81 8.10
N THR A 994 48.84 18.60 7.45
CA THR A 994 48.63 19.12 6.10
C THR A 994 49.65 18.50 5.14
N GLU A 995 49.22 17.67 4.20
CA GLU A 995 50.10 17.12 3.15
C GLU A 995 50.28 18.13 2.01
N ALA A 996 51.52 18.50 1.69
CA ALA A 996 51.83 19.35 0.53
C ALA A 996 53.25 19.06 0.03
N PRO A 997 53.51 19.16 -1.29
CA PRO A 997 54.82 18.84 -1.86
C PRO A 997 55.89 19.88 -1.48
N PHE A 998 55.48 21.13 -1.28
CA PHE A 998 56.32 22.19 -0.75
C PHE A 998 55.55 23.05 0.25
N ARG A 999 56.30 23.72 1.15
CA ARG A 999 55.78 24.68 2.12
C ARG A 999 56.67 25.91 2.13
N ALA A 1000 56.08 27.08 2.36
CA ALA A 1000 56.82 28.33 2.36
C ALA A 1000 56.34 29.29 3.45
N MET A 1001 57.30 29.91 4.15
CA MET A 1001 57.05 30.80 5.28
C MET A 1001 57.78 32.14 5.09
N ASP A 1002 57.04 33.24 5.18
CA ASP A 1002 57.56 34.60 5.14
C ASP A 1002 57.67 35.17 6.55
N GLU A 1003 58.85 35.69 6.89
CA GLU A 1003 59.08 36.55 8.06
C GLU A 1003 58.54 35.99 9.38
N PHE A 1004 58.52 34.66 9.52
CA PHE A 1004 57.96 33.97 10.69
C PHE A 1004 58.71 34.29 11.99
N ASP A 1005 59.96 34.76 11.88
CA ASP A 1005 60.87 35.04 13.00
C ASP A 1005 60.92 36.52 13.41
N VAL A 1006 60.21 37.41 12.70
CA VAL A 1006 60.28 38.87 12.90
C VAL A 1006 59.75 39.32 14.26
N PHE A 1007 58.81 38.58 14.83
CA PHE A 1007 58.21 38.89 16.13
C PHE A 1007 58.83 38.11 17.29
N MET A 1008 59.95 37.42 17.05
CA MET A 1008 60.65 36.60 18.04
C MET A 1008 61.90 37.32 18.57
N ASP A 1009 62.14 37.21 19.88
CA ASP A 1009 63.39 37.60 20.51
C ASP A 1009 64.56 36.68 20.08
N ALA A 1010 65.79 37.14 20.25
CA ALA A 1010 66.98 36.45 19.72
C ALA A 1010 67.16 35.01 20.24
N VAL A 1011 66.81 34.75 21.50
CA VAL A 1011 66.97 33.42 22.12
C VAL A 1011 65.89 32.47 21.61
N SER A 1012 64.63 32.89 21.64
CA SER A 1012 63.52 32.09 21.11
C SER A 1012 63.66 31.85 19.61
N ARG A 1013 64.15 32.84 18.85
CA ARG A 1013 64.40 32.74 17.41
C ARG A 1013 65.36 31.60 17.08
N LYS A 1014 66.48 31.50 17.80
CA LYS A 1014 67.48 30.44 17.58
C LYS A 1014 66.87 29.05 17.79
N ILE A 1015 66.17 28.86 18.91
CA ILE A 1015 65.53 27.59 19.26
C ILE A 1015 64.44 27.22 18.25
N SER A 1016 63.64 28.20 17.82
CA SER A 1016 62.59 28.00 16.83
C SER A 1016 63.12 27.65 15.45
N LEU A 1017 64.19 28.32 14.99
CA LEU A 1017 64.86 27.99 13.73
C LEU A 1017 65.41 26.56 13.74
N ASP A 1018 66.12 26.16 14.80
CA ASP A 1018 66.65 24.81 14.93
C ASP A 1018 65.51 23.77 14.92
N THR A 1019 64.44 24.03 15.67
CA THR A 1019 63.26 23.15 15.73
C THR A 1019 62.56 23.03 14.36
N LEU A 1020 62.43 24.13 13.61
CA LEU A 1020 61.84 24.15 12.27
C LEU A 1020 62.69 23.40 11.23
N VAL A 1021 64.01 23.55 11.30
CA VAL A 1021 64.92 22.83 10.39
C VAL A 1021 64.90 21.33 10.69
N GLU A 1022 64.95 20.93 11.96
CA GLU A 1022 64.78 19.53 12.35
C GLU A 1022 63.46 18.95 11.86
N PHE A 1023 62.37 19.71 12.03
CA PHE A 1023 61.04 19.34 11.57
C PHE A 1023 60.99 19.17 10.06
N ALA A 1024 61.50 20.14 9.31
CA ALA A 1024 61.52 20.12 7.86
C ALA A 1024 62.30 18.92 7.30
N LEU A 1025 63.45 18.60 7.93
CA LEU A 1025 64.28 17.44 7.55
C LEU A 1025 63.63 16.11 7.92
N ALA A 1026 62.89 16.03 9.03
CA ALA A 1026 62.18 14.83 9.47
C ALA A 1026 60.94 14.53 8.60
N GLN A 1027 60.20 15.58 8.20
CA GLN A 1027 59.00 15.47 7.38
C GLN A 1027 59.29 15.08 5.91
N GLY A 1028 60.43 15.51 5.37
CA GLY A 1028 60.83 15.20 3.99
C GLY A 1028 60.03 15.90 2.89
N SER A 1029 59.39 17.03 3.19
CA SER A 1029 58.82 17.96 2.20
C SER A 1029 59.82 19.08 1.87
N GLN A 1030 59.64 19.77 0.74
CA GLN A 1030 60.44 20.97 0.45
C GLN A 1030 59.98 22.15 1.32
N TRP A 1031 60.90 22.87 1.95
CA TRP A 1031 60.63 24.06 2.76
C TRP A 1031 61.34 25.28 2.19
N ILE A 1032 60.65 26.42 2.14
CA ILE A 1032 61.16 27.71 1.71
C ILE A 1032 60.96 28.72 2.84
N PHE A 1033 62.03 29.05 3.53
CA PHE A 1033 62.05 30.04 4.61
C PHE A 1033 62.57 31.37 4.08
N ILE A 1034 61.76 32.41 4.20
CA ILE A 1034 62.13 33.77 3.86
C ILE A 1034 62.26 34.57 5.16
N THR A 1035 63.46 35.09 5.43
CA THR A 1035 63.72 35.90 6.65
C THR A 1035 64.60 37.11 6.33
N PRO A 1036 64.35 38.27 6.97
CA PRO A 1036 65.23 39.42 6.88
C PRO A 1036 66.45 39.33 7.81
N HIS A 1037 66.46 38.36 8.75
CA HIS A 1037 67.51 38.21 9.75
C HIS A 1037 68.68 37.34 9.27
N ASP A 1038 69.82 37.51 9.92
CA ASP A 1038 71.01 36.70 9.64
C ASP A 1038 70.82 35.26 10.13
N ILE A 1039 71.13 34.30 9.25
CA ILE A 1039 71.01 32.85 9.45
C ILE A 1039 72.39 32.16 9.55
N SER A 1040 73.43 32.94 9.80
CA SER A 1040 74.80 32.45 10.02
C SER A 1040 74.88 31.40 11.15
N ASN A 1041 73.96 31.45 12.12
CA ASN A 1041 73.86 30.47 13.22
C ASN A 1041 73.25 29.11 12.84
N VAL A 1042 72.63 28.96 11.67
CA VAL A 1042 72.03 27.69 11.21
C VAL A 1042 73.15 26.78 10.69
N LYS A 1043 73.24 25.53 11.17
CA LYS A 1043 74.26 24.56 10.73
C LYS A 1043 74.19 24.35 9.21
N ASN A 1044 75.33 24.43 8.52
CA ASN A 1044 75.41 24.09 7.10
C ASN A 1044 75.25 22.57 6.94
N GLY A 1045 74.47 22.13 5.95
CA GLY A 1045 74.29 20.72 5.62
C GLY A 1045 73.90 20.55 4.16
N GLU A 1046 74.18 19.39 3.56
CA GLU A 1046 73.92 19.11 2.14
C GLU A 1046 72.44 19.26 1.75
N ARG A 1047 71.52 19.14 2.72
CA ARG A 1047 70.07 19.29 2.54
C ARG A 1047 69.55 20.72 2.80
N ILE A 1048 70.45 21.68 3.03
CA ILE A 1048 70.09 23.07 3.33
C ILE A 1048 70.74 23.99 2.30
N LYS A 1049 69.93 24.63 1.45
CA LYS A 1049 70.38 25.64 0.48
C LYS A 1049 70.14 27.04 1.04
N LYS A 1050 71.19 27.85 1.20
CA LYS A 1050 71.10 29.25 1.64
C LYS A 1050 71.36 30.17 0.46
N GLN A 1051 70.49 31.15 0.23
CA GLN A 1051 70.59 32.12 -0.85
C GLN A 1051 70.31 33.52 -0.29
N GLN A 1052 71.14 34.50 -0.64
CA GLN A 1052 70.99 35.89 -0.22
C GLN A 1052 70.63 36.75 -1.43
N MET A 1053 69.50 37.45 -1.34
CA MET A 1053 69.05 38.41 -2.35
C MET A 1053 69.86 39.70 -2.25
N ALA A 1054 70.21 40.26 -3.40
CA ALA A 1054 70.89 41.56 -3.49
C ALA A 1054 70.06 42.66 -2.83
N ALA A 1055 70.74 43.65 -2.24
CA ALA A 1055 70.09 44.84 -1.70
C ALA A 1055 69.28 45.56 -2.81
N PRO A 1056 68.15 46.19 -2.46
CA PRO A 1056 67.33 46.90 -3.44
C PRO A 1056 68.19 47.95 -4.17
N ARG A 1057 68.26 47.85 -5.51
CA ARG A 1057 68.77 48.96 -6.33
C ARG A 1057 67.71 50.04 -6.28
N LEU A 1058 68.01 51.13 -5.58
CA LEU A 1058 67.18 52.34 -5.50
C LEU A 1058 66.77 52.83 -6.89
#